data_AF-A0A7G9XP80-F1
#
_entry.id   AF-A0A7G9XP80-F1
#
_cell.length_a   1.000
_cell.length_b   1.000
_cell.length_c   1.000
_cell.angle_alpha   90.00
_cell.angle_beta   90.00
_cell.angle_gamma   90.00
#
_symmetry.space_group_name_H-M   'P 1'
#
loop_
_entity.id
_entity.type
_entity.pdbx_description
1 polymer ?
#
loop_
_entity_poly.entity_id
_entity_poly.type
_entity_poly.pdbx_seq_one_letter_code
_entity_poly.pdbx_strand_id
1 'polypeptide(L)'
;MTTLPVDDALIDEIAAAMDLRGPNHAALRALVDEVARGGGREVIADLATGVGKTYLAAALVEYLARVGVRDVLIVVPGSTIEQKTIANFTPGHPKHISGATIEPLLITADNFQRGTVGDALHDRHRLKLYVFTVQMLLRPRGERAMRARKEDEYIGGALYEHLQDARDLVVIADEHHVYRPAAQAFSDAIRELRARAIVGLTATPDPADVKADKVVFRYPLAHAIADGYVKIPVIVYRSDDHRDERTQLADAVRLRDYKEPSWHAYADGRELSRVTPVLFVVCQDIAHAQETADALSRDYLPEKDSVLLITSESSDRALELLASVEAPTSPVRAIVSVNKLKEGWDVKNIGVIVALRRLASETLTEQILGRGLRLPFGERTGVPAIDQVDIVAHDSYRELLRNKDALLESLVGDRSGGGIPGSVTVEIHEAESAAAEGAERSGESAPAGLTITVRSTESLDGVSLADILLAIDQSDAEGMARSDADSVTHPTPMPRNAGLAGIPFPREELSYRPPAFSLASLDLLDVEARGRRFRTEPGVSLVRIAVAAERDLQGAVTVGEQRVDSVDASVVDISAEEVRARLAEALDRTGLVAPDLTELARLDDLVDAFLRGAGVTSGEHYRWSGDTASLAEDALTELVAAAYRGAMARPARTWDPVEIPEARMRPTNMRSKWDEFRKGAWAGPWSRSIEQYAAFDSATAEWALAHKLDSWEQVERWQRLYTQRDGGQAWITRDSGQRYYPDFVAVVDGEHWLLEAKSDRDEHAADVVEKAAAAEAWILRVNASRSFGVWHYLLVTEAHIAQAKDWPQLVRAARA
;
A
#
# COMPACT_ATOMS: atom_id res chain seq x y z
N MET A 1 46.43 -12.51 -41.30
CA MET A 1 45.83 -11.17 -41.20
C MET A 1 46.94 -10.18 -40.90
N THR A 2 47.06 -9.11 -41.68
CA THR A 2 47.98 -8.00 -41.41
C THR A 2 47.49 -7.22 -40.18
N THR A 3 48.37 -6.82 -39.28
CA THR A 3 48.02 -5.92 -38.15
C THR A 3 47.58 -4.57 -38.71
N LEU A 4 46.40 -4.08 -38.32
CA LEU A 4 45.99 -2.72 -38.69
C LEU A 4 46.75 -1.71 -37.81
N PRO A 5 47.12 -0.53 -38.33
CA PRO A 5 47.70 0.51 -37.51
C PRO A 5 46.68 1.03 -36.49
N VAL A 6 47.18 1.33 -35.29
CA VAL A 6 46.48 2.14 -34.30
C VAL A 6 47.04 3.55 -34.42
N ASP A 7 46.22 4.49 -34.84
CA ASP A 7 46.58 5.89 -35.05
C ASP A 7 45.71 6.80 -34.19
N ASP A 8 46.26 7.22 -33.06
CA ASP A 8 45.57 8.10 -32.10
C ASP A 8 45.23 9.46 -32.70
N ALA A 9 46.07 9.99 -33.59
CA ALA A 9 45.81 11.29 -34.24
C ALA A 9 44.65 11.18 -35.23
N LEU A 10 44.53 10.05 -35.92
CA LEU A 10 43.38 9.76 -36.78
C LEU A 10 42.08 9.58 -35.97
N ILE A 11 42.15 8.94 -34.81
CA ILE A 11 41.01 8.83 -33.89
C ILE A 11 40.54 10.23 -33.47
N ASP A 12 41.47 11.11 -33.08
CA ASP A 12 41.16 12.48 -32.67
C ASP A 12 40.59 13.31 -33.85
N GLU A 13 41.14 13.14 -35.07
CA GLU A 13 40.64 13.78 -36.31
C GLU A 13 39.18 13.38 -36.59
N ILE A 14 38.89 12.07 -36.56
CA ILE A 14 37.54 11.54 -36.81
C ILE A 14 36.57 12.00 -35.72
N ALA A 15 37.01 11.97 -34.46
CA ALA A 15 36.20 12.41 -33.33
C ALA A 15 35.79 13.88 -33.48
N ALA A 16 36.70 14.75 -33.91
CA ALA A 16 36.41 16.15 -34.19
C ALA A 16 35.52 16.33 -35.44
N ALA A 17 35.80 15.61 -36.52
CA ALA A 17 35.07 15.73 -37.79
C ALA A 17 33.60 15.29 -37.69
N MET A 18 33.33 14.27 -36.85
CA MET A 18 31.99 13.70 -36.66
C MET A 18 31.29 14.19 -35.38
N ASP A 19 31.85 15.19 -34.71
CA ASP A 19 31.33 15.78 -33.46
C ASP A 19 31.03 14.71 -32.38
N LEU A 20 31.99 13.80 -32.17
CA LEU A 20 31.83 12.73 -31.20
C LEU A 20 31.88 13.27 -29.76
N ARG A 21 30.91 12.85 -28.96
CA ARG A 21 30.95 13.07 -27.50
C ARG A 21 32.14 12.35 -26.88
N GLY A 22 32.59 12.83 -25.71
CA GLY A 22 33.72 12.23 -24.97
C GLY A 22 33.64 10.69 -24.81
N PRO A 23 32.48 10.12 -24.42
CA PRO A 23 32.31 8.68 -24.32
C PRO A 23 32.43 7.95 -25.66
N ASN A 24 31.93 8.53 -26.74
CA ASN A 24 32.04 7.95 -28.09
C ASN A 24 33.50 7.96 -28.56
N HIS A 25 34.23 9.04 -28.29
CA HIS A 25 35.65 9.13 -28.58
C HIS A 25 36.45 8.06 -27.81
N ALA A 26 36.21 7.93 -26.50
CA ALA A 26 36.86 6.92 -25.68
C ALA A 26 36.51 5.48 -26.12
N ALA A 27 35.25 5.22 -26.46
CA ALA A 27 34.79 3.95 -26.99
C ALA A 27 35.44 3.61 -28.33
N LEU A 28 35.56 4.59 -29.24
CA LEU A 28 36.21 4.40 -30.53
C LEU A 28 37.66 3.94 -30.34
N ARG A 29 38.40 4.59 -29.43
CA ARG A 29 39.77 4.21 -29.11
C ARG A 29 39.88 2.78 -28.59
N ALA A 30 39.05 2.42 -27.61
CA ALA A 30 39.02 1.06 -27.04
C ALA A 30 38.68 -0.01 -28.10
N LEU A 31 37.74 0.28 -29.01
CA LEU A 31 37.37 -0.63 -30.09
C LEU A 31 38.47 -0.77 -31.13
N VAL A 32 39.11 0.34 -31.54
CA VAL A 32 40.21 0.33 -32.51
C VAL A 32 41.36 -0.56 -32.03
N ASP A 33 41.74 -0.46 -30.76
CA ASP A 33 42.80 -1.28 -30.17
C ASP A 33 42.53 -2.78 -30.32
N GLU A 34 41.28 -3.20 -30.13
CA GLU A 34 40.89 -4.60 -30.24
C GLU A 34 40.74 -5.08 -31.68
N VAL A 35 40.13 -4.26 -32.54
CA VAL A 35 39.96 -4.58 -33.96
C VAL A 35 41.31 -4.64 -34.68
N ALA A 36 42.26 -3.80 -34.27
CA ALA A 36 43.61 -3.80 -34.83
C ALA A 36 44.36 -5.11 -34.57
N ARG A 37 44.22 -5.67 -33.37
CA ARG A 37 44.79 -6.99 -33.00
C ARG A 37 44.21 -8.14 -33.82
N GLY A 38 42.94 -8.02 -34.25
CA GLY A 38 42.26 -9.00 -35.10
C GLY A 38 42.17 -10.39 -34.47
N GLY A 39 42.11 -11.43 -35.32
CA GLY A 39 42.06 -12.83 -34.86
C GLY A 39 40.66 -13.35 -34.56
N GLY A 40 39.61 -12.70 -35.09
CA GLY A 40 38.22 -13.12 -34.88
C GLY A 40 37.68 -12.78 -33.49
N ARG A 41 38.29 -11.79 -32.81
CA ARG A 41 37.85 -11.34 -31.49
C ARG A 41 36.42 -10.81 -31.54
N GLU A 42 35.66 -11.14 -30.51
CA GLU A 42 34.33 -10.59 -30.27
C GLU A 42 34.44 -9.65 -29.07
N VAL A 43 34.22 -8.35 -29.31
CA VAL A 43 34.35 -7.28 -28.31
C VAL A 43 33.10 -6.42 -28.29
N ILE A 44 32.78 -5.84 -27.14
CA ILE A 44 31.52 -5.14 -26.89
C ILE A 44 31.80 -3.75 -26.32
N ALA A 45 31.13 -2.75 -26.87
CA ALA A 45 30.99 -1.45 -26.24
C ALA A 45 29.58 -1.35 -25.60
N ASP A 46 29.56 -1.33 -24.27
CA ASP A 46 28.38 -1.10 -23.44
C ASP A 46 28.17 0.41 -23.28
N LEU A 47 27.18 0.95 -23.99
CA LEU A 47 26.87 2.38 -24.08
C LEU A 47 25.39 2.60 -23.82
N ALA A 48 25.09 3.44 -22.83
CA ALA A 48 23.73 3.83 -22.51
C ALA A 48 22.95 4.34 -23.72
N THR A 49 21.64 4.08 -23.72
CA THR A 49 20.74 4.58 -24.74
C THR A 49 20.74 6.11 -24.80
N GLY A 50 20.75 6.67 -26.02
CA GLY A 50 20.81 8.12 -26.23
C GLY A 50 22.21 8.74 -26.23
N VAL A 51 23.27 7.98 -25.90
CA VAL A 51 24.66 8.48 -25.90
C VAL A 51 25.23 8.61 -27.32
N GLY A 52 24.84 7.72 -28.25
CA GLY A 52 25.18 7.84 -29.66
C GLY A 52 25.84 6.59 -30.27
N LYS A 53 25.36 5.38 -29.97
CA LYS A 53 25.87 4.10 -30.53
C LYS A 53 26.05 4.15 -32.06
N THR A 54 25.11 4.77 -32.78
CA THR A 54 25.18 4.87 -34.24
C THR A 54 26.28 5.83 -34.73
N TYR A 55 26.59 6.89 -33.98
CA TYR A 55 27.75 7.75 -34.28
C TYR A 55 29.06 7.01 -34.06
N LEU A 56 29.14 6.18 -33.01
CA LEU A 56 30.30 5.31 -32.79
C LEU A 56 30.47 4.30 -33.93
N ALA A 57 29.39 3.67 -34.41
CA ALA A 57 29.44 2.77 -35.56
C ALA A 57 29.96 3.48 -36.82
N ALA A 58 29.44 4.67 -37.11
CA ALA A 58 29.87 5.46 -38.28
C ALA A 58 31.34 5.90 -38.18
N ALA A 59 31.79 6.33 -36.99
CA ALA A 59 33.18 6.68 -36.76
C ALA A 59 34.13 5.49 -36.86
N LEU A 60 33.71 4.31 -36.39
CA LEU A 60 34.47 3.09 -36.57
C LEU A 60 34.56 2.72 -38.05
N VAL A 61 33.49 2.82 -38.83
CA VAL A 61 33.51 2.60 -40.28
C VAL A 61 34.50 3.54 -40.98
N GLU A 62 34.48 4.84 -40.66
CA GLU A 62 35.42 5.82 -41.21
C GLU A 62 36.87 5.50 -40.83
N TYR A 63 37.13 5.17 -39.56
CA TYR A 63 38.47 4.80 -39.11
C TYR A 63 38.99 3.58 -39.88
N LEU A 64 38.18 2.52 -39.93
CA LEU A 64 38.50 1.29 -40.65
C LEU A 64 38.81 1.57 -42.13
N ALA A 65 38.01 2.42 -42.78
CA ALA A 65 38.23 2.83 -44.15
C ALA A 65 39.55 3.59 -44.34
N ARG A 66 39.88 4.52 -43.43
CA ARG A 66 41.12 5.29 -43.46
C ARG A 66 42.37 4.42 -43.25
N VAL A 67 42.27 3.35 -42.47
CA VAL A 67 43.37 2.38 -42.26
C VAL A 67 43.40 1.22 -43.26
N GLY A 68 42.52 1.24 -44.27
CA GLY A 68 42.59 0.32 -45.42
C GLY A 68 41.60 -0.85 -45.43
N VAL A 69 40.71 -0.96 -44.43
CA VAL A 69 39.61 -1.94 -44.45
C VAL A 69 38.56 -1.52 -45.48
N ARG A 70 38.06 -2.48 -46.27
CA ARG A 70 37.15 -2.19 -47.39
C ARG A 70 35.85 -2.97 -47.35
N ASP A 71 35.70 -3.90 -46.43
CA ASP A 71 34.51 -4.71 -46.27
C ASP A 71 34.04 -4.60 -44.81
N VAL A 72 32.92 -3.94 -44.57
CA VAL A 72 32.32 -3.77 -43.24
C VAL A 72 30.87 -4.18 -43.30
N LEU A 73 30.45 -5.06 -42.40
CA LEU A 73 29.07 -5.52 -42.27
C LEU A 73 28.45 -4.98 -40.98
N ILE A 74 27.38 -4.22 -41.09
CA ILE A 74 26.51 -3.87 -39.97
C ILE A 74 25.34 -4.85 -39.94
N VAL A 75 25.25 -5.63 -38.85
CA VAL A 75 24.14 -6.54 -38.58
C VAL A 75 23.18 -5.87 -37.61
N VAL A 76 21.88 -5.92 -37.93
CA VAL A 76 20.81 -5.33 -37.13
C VAL A 76 19.71 -6.37 -36.86
N PRO A 77 18.92 -6.25 -35.77
CA PRO A 77 17.92 -7.25 -35.40
C PRO A 77 16.67 -7.25 -36.29
N GLY A 78 16.35 -6.13 -36.94
CA GLY A 78 15.14 -5.97 -37.74
C GLY A 78 15.21 -4.83 -38.75
N SER A 79 14.25 -4.81 -39.68
CA SER A 79 14.22 -3.92 -40.85
C SER A 79 14.07 -2.44 -40.48
N THR A 80 13.51 -2.10 -39.32
CA THR A 80 13.38 -0.69 -38.92
C THR A 80 14.72 -0.10 -38.46
N ILE A 81 15.56 -0.88 -37.75
CA ILE A 81 16.93 -0.45 -37.44
C ILE A 81 17.77 -0.43 -38.72
N GLU A 82 17.53 -1.36 -39.65
CA GLU A 82 18.18 -1.40 -40.96
C GLU A 82 17.95 -0.11 -41.75
N GLN A 83 16.69 0.27 -41.95
CA GLN A 83 16.32 1.51 -42.67
C GLN A 83 16.90 2.76 -41.99
N LYS A 84 16.89 2.80 -40.66
CA LYS A 84 17.53 3.89 -39.90
C LYS A 84 19.03 3.94 -40.17
N THR A 85 19.70 2.80 -40.14
CA THR A 85 21.15 2.69 -40.37
C THR A 85 21.48 3.13 -41.80
N ILE A 86 20.73 2.64 -42.81
CA ILE A 86 20.82 3.08 -44.20
C ILE A 86 20.69 4.61 -44.31
N ALA A 87 19.66 5.18 -43.68
CA ALA A 87 19.42 6.62 -43.65
C ALA A 87 20.59 7.42 -43.03
N ASN A 88 21.27 6.88 -42.02
CA ASN A 88 22.43 7.54 -41.39
C ASN A 88 23.66 7.54 -42.32
N PHE A 89 23.81 6.56 -43.20
CA PHE A 89 24.91 6.46 -44.16
C PHE A 89 24.57 7.00 -45.56
N THR A 90 23.36 7.54 -45.78
CA THR A 90 22.94 8.06 -47.09
C THR A 90 23.08 9.59 -47.16
N PRO A 91 24.02 10.13 -47.95
CA PRO A 91 24.17 11.58 -48.11
C PRO A 91 22.88 12.27 -48.58
N GLY A 92 22.59 13.44 -48.02
CA GLY A 92 21.39 14.21 -48.32
C GLY A 92 20.12 13.77 -47.56
N HIS A 93 20.15 12.63 -46.86
CA HIS A 93 19.06 12.26 -45.95
C HIS A 93 19.09 13.14 -44.67
N PRO A 94 17.95 13.58 -44.10
CA PRO A 94 17.94 14.44 -42.90
C PRO A 94 18.61 13.84 -41.65
N LYS A 95 18.72 12.50 -41.60
CA LYS A 95 19.37 11.75 -40.52
C LYS A 95 20.82 11.35 -40.84
N HIS A 96 21.35 11.78 -41.98
CA HIS A 96 22.72 11.44 -42.38
C HIS A 96 23.74 11.96 -41.36
N ILE A 97 24.71 11.11 -41.00
CA ILE A 97 25.82 11.48 -40.12
C ILE A 97 26.93 12.04 -40.99
N SER A 98 27.23 13.34 -40.81
CA SER A 98 28.31 14.03 -41.51
C SER A 98 29.67 13.78 -40.87
N GLY A 99 30.75 14.11 -41.60
CA GLY A 99 32.13 14.11 -41.08
C GLY A 99 33.02 13.00 -41.62
N ALA A 100 32.43 11.96 -42.23
CA ALA A 100 33.19 10.92 -42.93
C ALA A 100 33.85 11.49 -44.19
N THR A 101 35.13 11.16 -44.41
CA THR A 101 35.87 11.56 -45.63
C THR A 101 35.75 10.52 -46.73
N ILE A 102 35.39 9.28 -46.39
CA ILE A 102 35.22 8.18 -47.34
C ILE A 102 33.74 7.80 -47.41
N GLU A 103 33.12 8.00 -48.58
CA GLU A 103 31.74 7.57 -48.79
C GLU A 103 31.67 6.05 -49.10
N PRO A 104 30.97 5.25 -48.29
CA PRO A 104 30.82 3.83 -48.55
C PRO A 104 29.86 3.56 -49.72
N LEU A 105 30.14 2.51 -50.49
CA LEU A 105 29.10 1.86 -51.29
C LEU A 105 28.18 1.09 -50.35
N LEU A 106 26.97 1.60 -50.16
CA LEU A 106 25.96 0.96 -49.33
C LEU A 106 25.35 -0.24 -50.07
N ILE A 107 25.43 -1.42 -49.46
CA ILE A 107 24.92 -2.68 -50.01
C ILE A 107 23.83 -3.22 -49.08
N THR A 108 22.64 -3.42 -49.63
CA THR A 108 21.42 -3.85 -48.93
C THR A 108 20.77 -5.01 -49.67
N ALA A 109 19.77 -5.64 -49.05
CA ALA A 109 18.95 -6.67 -49.67
C ALA A 109 18.41 -6.26 -51.06
N ASP A 110 17.99 -5.01 -51.19
CA ASP A 110 17.28 -4.53 -52.38
C ASP A 110 18.20 -4.19 -53.56
N ASN A 111 19.49 -3.99 -53.30
CA ASN A 111 20.43 -3.50 -54.30
C ASN A 111 21.52 -4.50 -54.67
N PHE A 112 21.78 -5.53 -53.85
CA PHE A 112 22.88 -6.46 -54.12
C PHE A 112 22.69 -7.28 -55.41
N GLN A 113 21.43 -7.57 -55.80
CA GLN A 113 21.13 -8.30 -57.04
C GLN A 113 21.21 -7.43 -58.30
N ARG A 114 21.41 -6.11 -58.16
CA ARG A 114 21.52 -5.20 -59.31
C ARG A 114 22.90 -5.33 -59.95
N GLY A 115 22.97 -5.49 -61.28
CA GLY A 115 24.21 -5.74 -62.01
C GLY A 115 25.33 -4.70 -61.80
N THR A 116 24.98 -3.46 -61.47
CA THR A 116 25.95 -2.39 -61.14
C THR A 116 26.69 -2.59 -59.82
N VAL A 117 26.12 -3.35 -58.88
CA VAL A 117 26.77 -3.70 -57.59
C VAL A 117 27.74 -4.88 -57.79
N GLY A 118 27.46 -5.78 -58.73
CA GLY A 118 28.32 -6.94 -59.05
C GLY A 118 29.75 -6.55 -59.41
N ASP A 119 29.94 -5.57 -60.28
CA ASP A 119 31.28 -5.08 -60.66
C ASP A 119 31.98 -4.39 -59.49
N ALA A 120 31.22 -3.63 -58.67
CA ALA A 120 31.76 -2.90 -57.55
C ALA A 120 32.14 -3.80 -56.34
N LEU A 121 31.51 -4.97 -56.18
CA LEU A 121 31.87 -5.96 -55.17
C LEU A 121 33.31 -6.47 -55.34
N HIS A 122 33.79 -6.54 -56.58
CA HIS A 122 35.14 -7.00 -56.92
C HIS A 122 36.20 -5.89 -56.83
N ASP A 123 35.79 -4.63 -56.69
CA ASP A 123 36.71 -3.51 -56.47
C ASP A 123 37.30 -3.60 -55.06
N ARG A 124 38.63 -3.70 -54.99
CA ARG A 124 39.40 -3.80 -53.74
C ARG A 124 39.74 -2.44 -53.13
N HIS A 125 39.51 -1.34 -53.84
CA HIS A 125 39.81 0.00 -53.38
C HIS A 125 38.58 0.73 -52.83
N ARG A 126 37.39 0.25 -53.18
CA ARG A 126 36.11 0.83 -52.75
C ARG A 126 35.66 0.26 -51.41
N LEU A 127 35.28 1.15 -50.49
CA LEU A 127 34.65 0.77 -49.22
C LEU A 127 33.24 0.23 -49.50
N LYS A 128 32.95 -0.97 -49.04
CA LYS A 128 31.66 -1.64 -49.12
C LYS A 128 31.10 -1.76 -47.71
N LEU A 129 29.96 -1.12 -47.49
CA LEU A 129 29.22 -1.16 -46.25
C LEU A 129 27.96 -1.98 -46.46
N TYR A 130 27.97 -3.19 -45.94
CA TYR A 130 26.81 -4.09 -45.95
C TYR A 130 25.94 -3.75 -44.75
N VAL A 131 24.64 -3.58 -44.96
CA VAL A 131 23.68 -3.39 -43.86
C VAL A 131 22.59 -4.44 -44.04
N PHE A 132 22.58 -5.43 -43.15
CA PHE A 132 21.68 -6.57 -43.24
C PHE A 132 21.02 -6.88 -41.90
N THR A 133 19.79 -7.37 -41.96
CA THR A 133 19.15 -7.98 -40.79
C THR A 133 19.78 -9.34 -40.49
N VAL A 134 19.75 -9.76 -39.22
CA VAL A 134 20.33 -11.03 -38.79
C VAL A 134 19.64 -12.25 -39.45
N GLN A 135 18.36 -12.11 -39.79
CA GLN A 135 17.57 -13.15 -40.45
C GLN A 135 18.12 -13.48 -41.83
N MET A 136 18.66 -12.48 -42.54
CA MET A 136 19.23 -12.68 -43.87
C MET A 136 20.54 -13.47 -43.88
N LEU A 137 21.23 -13.54 -42.75
CA LEU A 137 22.46 -14.32 -42.58
C LEU A 137 22.18 -15.81 -42.28
N LEU A 138 20.94 -16.17 -41.95
CA LEU A 138 20.58 -17.56 -41.67
C LEU A 138 20.48 -18.38 -42.96
N ARG A 139 21.18 -19.53 -43.00
CA ARG A 139 21.02 -20.51 -44.08
C ARG A 139 19.63 -21.17 -44.03
N PRO A 140 18.85 -21.19 -45.13
CA PRO A 140 17.57 -21.90 -45.17
C PRO A 140 17.74 -23.42 -44.91
N ARG A 141 16.87 -24.03 -44.08
CA ARG A 141 16.84 -25.49 -43.84
C ARG A 141 15.46 -26.09 -44.15
N GLY A 142 15.41 -27.29 -44.74
CA GLY A 142 14.17 -28.06 -44.98
C GLY A 142 13.24 -27.48 -46.05
N GLU A 143 11.92 -27.67 -45.92
CA GLU A 143 10.89 -27.13 -46.85
C GLU A 143 10.97 -25.61 -47.04
N ARG A 144 11.54 -24.88 -46.07
CA ARG A 144 11.82 -23.44 -46.18
C ARG A 144 12.84 -23.10 -47.27
N ALA A 145 13.74 -24.01 -47.65
CA ALA A 145 14.65 -23.81 -48.78
C ALA A 145 13.91 -23.77 -50.14
N MET A 146 12.73 -24.39 -50.23
CA MET A 146 11.89 -24.39 -51.44
C MET A 146 11.01 -23.13 -51.53
N ARG A 147 10.58 -22.57 -50.39
CA ARG A 147 9.86 -21.27 -50.32
C ARG A 147 10.78 -20.05 -50.41
N ALA A 148 12.02 -20.13 -49.88
CA ALA A 148 13.03 -19.07 -50.04
C ALA A 148 13.47 -18.86 -51.50
N ARG A 149 13.15 -19.78 -52.41
CA ARG A 149 13.27 -19.56 -53.87
C ARG A 149 12.15 -18.68 -54.45
N LYS A 150 11.09 -18.40 -53.67
CA LYS A 150 9.89 -17.68 -54.09
C LYS A 150 9.78 -16.27 -53.49
N GLU A 151 10.47 -15.96 -52.39
CA GLU A 151 10.48 -14.66 -51.72
C GLU A 151 11.91 -14.32 -51.26
N ASP A 152 12.40 -13.13 -51.64
CA ASP A 152 13.79 -12.62 -51.59
C ASP A 152 14.38 -12.37 -50.17
N GLU A 153 14.15 -13.24 -49.18
CA GLU A 153 14.60 -13.03 -47.78
C GLU A 153 16.01 -13.57 -47.43
N TYR A 154 16.78 -14.05 -48.40
CA TYR A 154 18.15 -14.58 -48.21
C TYR A 154 19.15 -13.80 -49.07
N ILE A 155 20.31 -13.40 -48.52
CA ILE A 155 21.36 -12.68 -49.29
C ILE A 155 21.93 -13.49 -50.48
N GLY A 156 21.62 -14.78 -50.57
CA GLY A 156 22.15 -15.68 -51.60
C GLY A 156 23.47 -16.33 -51.18
N GLY A 157 23.73 -17.53 -51.70
CA GLY A 157 24.97 -18.29 -51.39
C GLY A 157 26.23 -17.54 -51.80
N ALA A 158 26.22 -16.92 -52.98
CA ALA A 158 27.36 -16.19 -53.52
C ALA A 158 27.75 -14.96 -52.67
N LEU A 159 26.79 -14.23 -52.09
CA LEU A 159 27.09 -13.05 -51.26
C LEU A 159 27.56 -13.47 -49.86
N TYR A 160 26.97 -14.52 -49.27
CA TYR A 160 27.47 -15.09 -48.02
C TYR A 160 28.90 -15.63 -48.17
N GLU A 161 29.17 -16.37 -49.25
CA GLU A 161 30.52 -16.84 -49.59
C GLU A 161 31.49 -15.66 -49.82
N HIS A 162 31.05 -14.60 -50.50
CA HIS A 162 31.85 -13.39 -50.66
C HIS A 162 32.25 -12.75 -49.32
N LEU A 163 31.30 -12.65 -48.37
CA LEU A 163 31.59 -12.14 -47.03
C LEU A 163 32.54 -13.08 -46.25
N GLN A 164 32.37 -14.40 -46.39
CA GLN A 164 33.26 -15.39 -45.77
C GLN A 164 34.69 -15.33 -46.32
N ASP A 165 34.85 -15.03 -47.61
CA ASP A 165 36.14 -14.93 -48.30
C ASP A 165 36.80 -13.54 -48.19
N ALA A 166 36.08 -12.55 -47.68
CA ALA A 166 36.58 -11.20 -47.48
C ALA A 166 37.71 -11.18 -46.43
N ARG A 167 38.91 -10.77 -46.85
CA ARG A 167 40.15 -10.92 -46.05
C ARG A 167 40.16 -10.14 -44.73
N ASP A 168 39.54 -8.97 -44.70
CA ASP A 168 39.55 -8.05 -43.56
C ASP A 168 38.14 -7.61 -43.16
N LEU A 169 37.13 -8.49 -43.35
CA LEU A 169 35.75 -8.20 -42.95
C LEU A 169 35.68 -7.83 -41.47
N VAL A 170 35.10 -6.68 -41.15
CA VAL A 170 34.73 -6.31 -39.78
C VAL A 170 33.22 -6.34 -39.67
N VAL A 171 32.72 -6.99 -38.62
CA VAL A 171 31.28 -7.04 -38.34
C VAL A 171 30.96 -6.13 -37.17
N ILE A 172 29.98 -5.25 -37.33
CA ILE A 172 29.39 -4.42 -36.28
C ILE A 172 27.98 -4.96 -36.03
N ALA A 173 27.74 -5.49 -34.83
CA ALA A 173 26.48 -6.06 -34.42
C ALA A 173 25.75 -5.05 -33.50
N ASP A 174 24.73 -4.37 -34.04
CA ASP A 174 23.91 -3.44 -33.26
C ASP A 174 22.87 -4.20 -32.41
N GLU A 175 22.56 -3.68 -31.23
CA GLU A 175 21.77 -4.39 -30.22
C GLU A 175 22.28 -5.81 -29.94
N HIS A 176 23.59 -5.94 -29.73
CA HIS A 176 24.31 -7.22 -29.65
C HIS A 176 23.71 -8.25 -28.69
N HIS A 177 23.11 -7.80 -27.57
CA HIS A 177 22.43 -8.66 -26.61
C HIS A 177 21.32 -9.52 -27.20
N VAL A 178 20.68 -9.11 -28.29
CA VAL A 178 19.60 -9.88 -28.95
C VAL A 178 20.14 -11.20 -29.53
N TYR A 179 21.41 -11.24 -29.91
CA TYR A 179 21.99 -12.38 -30.63
C TYR A 179 22.37 -13.57 -29.74
N ARG A 180 22.19 -13.48 -28.41
CA ARG A 180 22.37 -14.61 -27.49
C ARG A 180 21.06 -15.31 -27.10
N PRO A 181 20.01 -14.61 -26.63
CA PRO A 181 18.74 -15.26 -26.26
C PRO A 181 17.97 -15.78 -27.47
N ALA A 182 18.09 -15.14 -28.64
CA ALA A 182 17.27 -15.43 -29.82
C ALA A 182 17.70 -16.66 -30.66
N ALA A 183 18.47 -17.60 -30.08
CA ALA A 183 18.99 -18.85 -30.64
C ALA A 183 20.45 -18.80 -31.11
N GLN A 184 21.21 -19.82 -30.67
CA GLN A 184 22.58 -20.17 -31.05
C GLN A 184 22.86 -19.99 -32.56
N ALA A 185 21.86 -20.24 -33.42
CA ALA A 185 21.96 -20.11 -34.87
C ALA A 185 22.34 -18.70 -35.37
N PHE A 186 21.89 -17.62 -34.72
CA PHE A 186 22.27 -16.25 -35.12
C PHE A 186 23.72 -15.95 -34.75
N SER A 187 24.11 -16.32 -33.54
CA SER A 187 25.48 -16.19 -33.05
C SER A 187 26.44 -17.02 -33.91
N ASP A 188 26.03 -18.23 -34.31
CA ASP A 188 26.78 -19.09 -35.22
C ASP A 188 26.92 -18.46 -36.61
N ALA A 189 25.84 -17.94 -37.20
CA ALA A 189 25.86 -17.33 -38.53
C ALA A 189 26.85 -16.17 -38.62
N ILE A 190 26.91 -15.30 -37.59
CA ILE A 190 27.87 -14.20 -37.56
C ILE A 190 29.31 -14.71 -37.39
N ARG A 191 29.53 -15.68 -36.48
CA ARG A 191 30.86 -16.25 -36.23
C ARG A 191 31.40 -17.06 -37.42
N GLU A 192 30.52 -17.70 -38.19
CA GLU A 192 30.83 -18.44 -39.42
C GLU A 192 31.36 -17.55 -40.54
N LEU A 193 31.15 -16.22 -40.48
CA LEU A 193 31.72 -15.27 -41.43
C LEU A 193 33.25 -15.16 -41.34
N ARG A 194 33.87 -15.68 -40.27
CA ARG A 194 35.31 -15.62 -40.03
C ARG A 194 35.86 -14.20 -40.12
N ALA A 195 35.07 -13.24 -39.67
CA ALA A 195 35.41 -11.84 -39.64
C ALA A 195 36.71 -11.62 -38.84
N ARG A 196 37.43 -10.56 -39.20
CA ARG A 196 38.61 -10.08 -38.48
C ARG A 196 38.29 -9.77 -37.02
N ALA A 197 37.16 -9.11 -36.81
CA ALA A 197 36.64 -8.75 -35.51
C ALA A 197 35.12 -8.61 -35.59
N ILE A 198 34.45 -8.91 -34.49
CA ILE A 198 33.03 -8.68 -34.26
C ILE A 198 32.91 -7.65 -33.15
N VAL A 199 32.31 -6.51 -33.46
CA VAL A 199 32.09 -5.40 -32.54
C VAL A 199 30.61 -5.36 -32.18
N GLY A 200 30.28 -5.73 -30.94
CA GLY A 200 28.94 -5.59 -30.39
C GLY A 200 28.71 -4.19 -29.85
N LEU A 201 27.63 -3.53 -30.27
CA LEU A 201 27.17 -2.27 -29.69
C LEU A 201 25.86 -2.53 -28.95
N THR A 202 25.82 -2.22 -27.65
CA THR A 202 24.57 -2.39 -26.88
C THR A 202 24.54 -1.51 -25.64
N ALA A 203 23.36 -1.33 -25.04
CA ALA A 203 23.20 -0.71 -23.72
C ALA A 203 23.00 -1.76 -22.61
N THR A 204 22.73 -3.01 -22.99
CA THR A 204 22.31 -4.08 -22.07
C THR A 204 23.13 -5.34 -22.38
N PRO A 205 24.45 -5.35 -22.11
CA PRO A 205 25.29 -6.50 -22.42
C PRO A 205 24.79 -7.77 -21.71
N ASP A 206 24.89 -8.91 -22.39
CA ASP A 206 24.52 -10.18 -21.80
C ASP A 206 25.48 -10.52 -20.63
N PRO A 207 24.98 -10.98 -19.47
CA PRO A 207 25.82 -11.33 -18.33
C PRO A 207 26.95 -12.33 -18.66
N ALA A 208 26.71 -13.24 -19.62
CA ALA A 208 27.73 -14.18 -20.06
C ALA A 208 28.88 -13.51 -20.83
N ASP A 209 28.61 -12.41 -21.55
CA ASP A 209 29.65 -11.64 -22.25
C ASP A 209 30.45 -10.76 -21.28
N VAL A 210 29.79 -10.21 -20.25
CA VAL A 210 30.48 -9.51 -19.15
C VAL A 210 31.42 -10.48 -18.43
N LYS A 211 30.94 -11.68 -18.06
CA LYS A 211 31.75 -12.72 -17.42
C LYS A 211 32.90 -13.24 -18.31
N ALA A 212 32.72 -13.19 -19.63
CA ALA A 212 33.74 -13.60 -20.59
C ALA A 212 34.73 -12.48 -20.95
N ASP A 213 34.70 -11.34 -20.24
CA ASP A 213 35.59 -10.20 -20.44
C ASP A 213 35.57 -9.65 -21.88
N LYS A 214 34.39 -9.65 -22.51
CA LYS A 214 34.22 -9.11 -23.86
C LYS A 214 33.87 -7.63 -23.89
N VAL A 215 33.45 -7.05 -22.77
CA VAL A 215 33.07 -5.64 -22.68
C VAL A 215 34.33 -4.80 -22.52
N VAL A 216 34.78 -4.18 -23.61
CA VAL A 216 36.06 -3.45 -23.67
C VAL A 216 35.89 -1.95 -23.40
N PHE A 217 34.66 -1.48 -23.43
CA PHE A 217 34.29 -0.13 -23.02
C PHE A 217 32.92 -0.16 -22.34
N ARG A 218 32.79 0.56 -21.23
CA ARG A 218 31.56 0.64 -20.45
C ARG A 218 31.22 2.07 -20.08
N TYR A 219 30.02 2.49 -20.45
CA TYR A 219 29.48 3.81 -20.18
C TYR A 219 27.97 3.70 -19.90
N PRO A 220 27.61 3.32 -18.65
CA PRO A 220 26.24 3.02 -18.30
C PRO A 220 25.44 4.30 -18.08
N LEU A 221 24.12 4.15 -17.89
CA LEU A 221 23.20 5.29 -17.88
C LEU A 221 23.50 6.31 -16.76
N ALA A 222 24.00 5.89 -15.59
CA ALA A 222 24.42 6.82 -14.55
C ALA A 222 25.50 7.79 -15.03
N HIS A 223 26.47 7.33 -15.82
CA HIS A 223 27.52 8.20 -16.37
C HIS A 223 26.92 9.20 -17.37
N ALA A 224 26.00 8.75 -18.22
CA ALA A 224 25.31 9.62 -19.16
C ALA A 224 24.47 10.70 -18.46
N ILE A 225 23.84 10.36 -17.33
CA ILE A 225 23.09 11.29 -16.48
C ILE A 225 24.05 12.28 -15.80
N ALA A 226 25.16 11.81 -15.24
CA ALA A 226 26.14 12.66 -14.57
C ALA A 226 26.81 13.66 -15.53
N ASP A 227 27.13 13.21 -16.74
CA ASP A 227 27.78 14.05 -17.77
C ASP A 227 26.78 14.91 -18.57
N GLY A 228 25.48 14.79 -18.28
CA GLY A 228 24.46 15.65 -18.89
C GLY A 228 24.11 15.32 -20.34
N TYR A 229 24.40 14.12 -20.83
CA TYR A 229 24.10 13.71 -22.21
C TYR A 229 22.67 13.19 -22.43
N VAL A 230 21.94 12.95 -21.34
CA VAL A 230 20.55 12.48 -21.33
C VAL A 230 19.70 13.23 -20.29
N LYS A 231 18.37 13.13 -20.43
CA LYS A 231 17.41 13.54 -19.41
C LYS A 231 17.59 12.74 -18.11
N ILE A 232 17.10 13.30 -17.02
CA ILE A 232 17.03 12.67 -15.71
C ILE A 232 15.68 11.94 -15.60
N PRO A 233 15.65 10.61 -15.36
CA PRO A 233 14.41 9.91 -15.13
C PRO A 233 13.82 10.28 -13.76
N VAL A 234 12.53 10.58 -13.72
CA VAL A 234 11.78 10.96 -12.53
C VAL A 234 10.64 9.99 -12.33
N ILE A 235 10.59 9.36 -11.17
CA ILE A 235 9.59 8.38 -10.81
C ILE A 235 8.45 9.11 -10.13
N VAL A 236 7.24 8.92 -10.66
CA VAL A 236 6.05 9.63 -10.20
C VAL A 236 5.03 8.65 -9.66
N TYR A 237 4.58 8.90 -8.44
CA TYR A 237 3.53 8.13 -7.79
C TYR A 237 2.63 9.05 -6.97
N ARG A 238 1.37 8.65 -6.81
CA ARG A 238 0.41 9.37 -5.97
C ARG A 238 0.65 9.06 -4.49
N SER A 239 0.30 10.01 -3.62
CA SER A 239 0.34 9.82 -2.18
C SER A 239 -0.86 9.04 -1.62
N ASP A 240 -1.95 8.89 -2.39
CA ASP A 240 -3.17 8.16 -2.06
C ASP A 240 -3.13 6.70 -2.57
N ASP A 241 -4.20 5.92 -2.31
CA ASP A 241 -4.26 4.49 -2.68
C ASP A 241 -4.91 4.25 -4.05
N HIS A 242 -5.12 5.30 -4.85
CA HIS A 242 -5.69 5.20 -6.19
C HIS A 242 -4.68 4.58 -7.16
N ARG A 243 -5.01 3.36 -7.64
CA ARG A 243 -4.16 2.54 -8.50
C ARG A 243 -4.90 2.04 -9.74
N ASP A 244 -5.92 2.74 -10.21
CA ASP A 244 -6.55 2.44 -11.48
C ASP A 244 -5.83 3.14 -12.67
N GLU A 245 -5.89 2.52 -13.85
CA GLU A 245 -5.21 3.02 -15.05
C GLU A 245 -5.78 4.38 -15.52
N ARG A 246 -7.07 4.62 -15.28
CA ARG A 246 -7.73 5.88 -15.66
C ARG A 246 -7.11 7.06 -14.90
N THR A 247 -6.90 6.92 -13.60
CA THR A 247 -6.21 7.91 -12.77
C THR A 247 -4.76 8.11 -13.21
N GLN A 248 -4.04 7.04 -13.59
CA GLN A 248 -2.68 7.18 -14.12
C GLN A 248 -2.61 7.98 -15.42
N LEU A 249 -3.53 7.72 -16.34
CA LEU A 249 -3.60 8.45 -17.61
C LEU A 249 -3.89 9.93 -17.35
N ALA A 250 -4.81 10.23 -16.44
CA ALA A 250 -5.13 11.60 -16.03
C ALA A 250 -3.91 12.33 -15.43
N ASP A 251 -3.18 11.67 -14.52
CA ASP A 251 -1.95 12.21 -13.93
C ASP A 251 -0.86 12.45 -14.96
N ALA A 252 -0.70 11.51 -15.90
CA ALA A 252 0.29 11.61 -16.94
C ALA A 252 0.01 12.73 -17.95
N VAL A 253 -1.27 12.93 -18.32
CA VAL A 253 -1.70 14.08 -19.12
C VAL A 253 -1.41 15.38 -18.37
N ARG A 254 -1.74 15.45 -17.07
CA ARG A 254 -1.48 16.63 -16.24
C ARG A 254 0.02 16.97 -16.13
N LEU A 255 0.88 15.96 -15.98
CA LEU A 255 2.34 16.15 -15.97
C LEU A 255 2.86 16.67 -17.33
N ARG A 256 2.30 16.18 -18.45
CA ARG A 256 2.68 16.65 -19.79
C ARG A 256 2.27 18.12 -19.96
N ASP A 257 1.05 18.46 -19.60
CA ASP A 257 0.53 19.83 -19.67
C ASP A 257 1.32 20.79 -18.76
N TYR A 258 1.73 20.32 -17.57
CA TYR A 258 2.60 21.07 -16.66
C TYR A 258 3.97 21.39 -17.29
N LYS A 259 4.54 20.45 -18.06
CA LYS A 259 5.85 20.64 -18.71
C LYS A 259 5.79 21.57 -19.92
N GLU A 260 4.71 21.55 -20.69
CA GLU A 260 4.59 22.22 -22.00
C GLU A 260 4.94 23.73 -21.97
N PRO A 261 4.43 24.55 -21.03
CA PRO A 261 4.77 25.98 -20.96
C PRO A 261 6.27 26.24 -20.79
N SER A 262 6.96 25.40 -20.00
CA SER A 262 8.40 25.55 -19.77
C SER A 262 9.21 25.24 -21.03
N TRP A 263 8.79 24.23 -21.80
CA TRP A 263 9.43 23.86 -23.06
C TRP A 263 9.27 24.97 -24.11
N HIS A 264 8.06 25.53 -24.24
CA HIS A 264 7.80 26.63 -25.18
C HIS A 264 8.54 27.91 -24.77
N ALA A 265 8.52 28.27 -23.48
CA ALA A 265 9.22 29.46 -22.99
C ALA A 265 10.74 29.38 -23.21
N TYR A 266 11.35 28.20 -23.02
CA TYR A 266 12.76 28.00 -23.31
C TYR A 266 13.08 28.14 -24.81
N ALA A 267 12.28 27.51 -25.68
CA ALA A 267 12.46 27.60 -27.11
C ALA A 267 12.31 29.05 -27.61
N ASP A 268 11.26 29.75 -27.18
CA ASP A 268 11.00 31.15 -27.53
C ASP A 268 12.13 32.08 -27.05
N GLY A 269 12.58 31.90 -25.80
CA GLY A 269 13.66 32.72 -25.21
C GLY A 269 15.03 32.51 -25.86
N ARG A 270 15.22 31.43 -26.64
CA ARG A 270 16.45 31.10 -27.37
C ARG A 270 16.29 31.19 -28.89
N GLU A 271 15.13 31.64 -29.39
CA GLU A 271 14.79 31.69 -30.82
C GLU A 271 14.93 30.32 -31.52
N LEU A 272 14.64 29.24 -30.80
CA LEU A 272 14.65 27.86 -31.31
C LEU A 272 13.26 27.46 -31.82
N SER A 273 13.20 26.43 -32.67
CA SER A 273 11.91 25.83 -33.05
C SER A 273 11.22 25.25 -31.82
N ARG A 274 9.94 25.58 -31.63
CA ARG A 274 9.14 25.04 -30.52
C ARG A 274 9.05 23.52 -30.63
N VAL A 275 9.27 22.86 -29.51
CA VAL A 275 9.09 21.41 -29.33
C VAL A 275 8.07 21.21 -28.22
N THR A 276 7.05 20.39 -28.49
CA THR A 276 5.98 20.11 -27.52
C THR A 276 6.19 18.74 -26.89
N PRO A 277 6.13 18.60 -25.55
CA PRO A 277 6.29 17.31 -24.89
C PRO A 277 5.14 16.37 -25.23
N VAL A 278 5.44 15.09 -25.38
CA VAL A 278 4.47 14.03 -25.68
C VAL A 278 4.41 13.02 -24.54
N LEU A 279 3.19 12.58 -24.24
CA LEU A 279 2.90 11.43 -23.38
C LEU A 279 3.10 10.13 -24.17
N PHE A 280 3.93 9.22 -23.67
CA PHE A 280 4.11 7.89 -24.25
C PHE A 280 3.52 6.80 -23.36
N VAL A 281 2.51 6.09 -23.85
CA VAL A 281 1.81 5.03 -23.12
C VAL A 281 2.14 3.66 -23.71
N VAL A 282 2.62 2.77 -22.85
CA VAL A 282 2.97 1.39 -23.21
C VAL A 282 1.93 0.43 -22.67
N CYS A 283 1.16 -0.17 -23.58
CA CYS A 283 0.09 -1.10 -23.26
C CYS A 283 0.54 -2.57 -23.39
N GLN A 284 -0.31 -3.48 -22.89
CA GLN A 284 -0.03 -4.92 -22.86
C GLN A 284 -0.14 -5.57 -24.25
N ASP A 285 -1.25 -5.31 -24.93
CA ASP A 285 -1.61 -5.85 -26.24
C ASP A 285 -2.40 -4.82 -27.07
N ILE A 286 -2.71 -5.17 -28.32
CA ILE A 286 -3.37 -4.29 -29.31
C ILE A 286 -4.76 -3.87 -28.86
N ALA A 287 -5.52 -4.77 -28.22
CA ALA A 287 -6.87 -4.47 -27.76
C ALA A 287 -6.81 -3.44 -26.63
N HIS A 288 -5.95 -3.67 -25.63
CA HIS A 288 -5.73 -2.73 -24.54
C HIS A 288 -5.23 -1.36 -25.05
N ALA A 289 -4.35 -1.33 -26.05
CA ALA A 289 -3.89 -0.06 -26.64
C ALA A 289 -5.01 0.70 -27.36
N GLN A 290 -5.93 0.01 -28.03
CA GLN A 290 -7.09 0.65 -28.64
C GLN A 290 -8.00 1.25 -27.56
N GLU A 291 -8.33 0.50 -26.52
CA GLU A 291 -9.14 0.96 -25.39
C GLU A 291 -8.51 2.18 -24.70
N THR A 292 -7.19 2.14 -24.48
CA THR A 292 -6.41 3.23 -23.89
C THR A 292 -6.42 4.48 -24.78
N ALA A 293 -6.20 4.31 -26.08
CA ALA A 293 -6.21 5.42 -27.03
C ALA A 293 -7.61 6.07 -27.13
N ASP A 294 -8.66 5.25 -27.12
CA ASP A 294 -10.03 5.71 -27.13
C ASP A 294 -10.38 6.46 -25.84
N ALA A 295 -9.96 5.95 -24.67
CA ALA A 295 -10.15 6.62 -23.38
C ALA A 295 -9.40 7.96 -23.32
N LEU A 296 -8.12 7.99 -23.75
CA LEU A 296 -7.35 9.22 -23.84
C LEU A 296 -8.01 10.26 -24.75
N SER A 297 -8.46 9.83 -25.93
CA SER A 297 -9.09 10.73 -26.90
C SER A 297 -10.42 11.26 -26.40
N ARG A 298 -11.20 10.44 -25.68
CA ARG A 298 -12.54 10.82 -25.24
C ARG A 298 -12.52 11.72 -24.01
N ASP A 299 -11.66 11.39 -23.04
CA ASP A 299 -11.75 11.96 -21.69
C ASP A 299 -10.71 13.07 -21.44
N TYR A 300 -9.58 13.07 -22.16
CA TYR A 300 -8.45 13.96 -21.84
C TYR A 300 -7.91 14.77 -23.03
N LEU A 301 -7.94 14.21 -24.24
CA LEU A 301 -7.34 14.79 -25.45
C LEU A 301 -8.33 14.71 -26.63
N PRO A 302 -9.43 15.49 -26.61
CA PRO A 302 -10.50 15.40 -27.62
C PRO A 302 -10.14 15.99 -28.98
N GLU A 303 -9.03 16.74 -29.10
CA GLU A 303 -8.62 17.31 -30.37
C GLU A 303 -8.26 16.21 -31.38
N LYS A 304 -8.65 16.44 -32.64
CA LYS A 304 -8.35 15.53 -33.74
C LYS A 304 -6.84 15.31 -33.87
N ASP A 305 -6.45 14.06 -34.09
CA ASP A 305 -5.07 13.60 -34.27
C ASP A 305 -4.15 13.84 -33.04
N SER A 306 -4.70 14.18 -31.86
CA SER A 306 -3.93 14.42 -30.64
C SER A 306 -3.44 13.13 -29.96
N VAL A 307 -4.19 12.03 -30.10
CA VAL A 307 -3.81 10.70 -29.63
C VAL A 307 -3.48 9.82 -30.83
N LEU A 308 -2.30 9.23 -30.81
CA LEU A 308 -1.80 8.41 -31.91
C LEU A 308 -1.62 6.97 -31.45
N LEU A 309 -2.43 6.06 -31.98
CA LEU A 309 -2.29 4.62 -31.76
C LEU A 309 -1.31 4.00 -32.75
N ILE A 310 -0.24 3.39 -32.23
CA ILE A 310 0.81 2.73 -33.04
C ILE A 310 0.91 1.24 -32.69
N THR A 311 0.38 0.41 -33.59
CA THR A 311 0.37 -1.07 -33.55
C THR A 311 0.94 -1.68 -34.84
N SER A 312 1.05 -3.02 -34.92
CA SER A 312 1.49 -3.75 -36.14
C SER A 312 0.70 -3.33 -37.38
N GLU A 313 -0.55 -2.93 -37.21
CA GLU A 313 -1.53 -2.62 -38.25
C GLU A 313 -1.77 -1.11 -38.43
N SER A 314 -0.83 -0.27 -37.97
CA SER A 314 -0.93 1.19 -38.11
C SER A 314 -1.04 1.63 -39.57
N SER A 315 -1.91 2.60 -39.85
CA SER A 315 -2.07 3.20 -41.19
C SER A 315 -0.87 4.07 -41.58
N ASP A 316 -0.66 4.27 -42.89
CA ASP A 316 0.39 5.17 -43.41
C ASP A 316 0.28 6.58 -42.83
N ARG A 317 -0.95 7.09 -42.68
CA ARG A 317 -1.24 8.37 -42.04
C ARG A 317 -0.75 8.43 -40.60
N ALA A 318 -0.92 7.36 -39.83
CA ALA A 318 -0.45 7.30 -38.45
C ALA A 318 1.09 7.30 -38.40
N LEU A 319 1.75 6.62 -39.35
CA LEU A 319 3.21 6.61 -39.47
C LEU A 319 3.77 7.98 -39.91
N GLU A 320 3.08 8.71 -40.78
CA GLU A 320 3.43 10.08 -41.17
C GLU A 320 3.33 11.06 -39.98
N LEU A 321 2.26 10.95 -39.18
CA LEU A 321 2.12 11.73 -37.95
C LEU A 321 3.21 11.39 -36.94
N LEU A 322 3.53 10.10 -36.80
CA LEU A 322 4.60 9.63 -35.94
C LEU A 322 5.97 10.17 -36.37
N ALA A 323 6.22 10.27 -37.68
CA ALA A 323 7.47 10.79 -38.24
C ALA A 323 7.61 12.32 -38.10
N SER A 324 6.49 13.04 -38.06
CA SER A 324 6.43 14.51 -37.94
C SER A 324 6.10 14.99 -36.52
N VAL A 325 6.12 14.11 -35.52
CA VAL A 325 5.68 14.40 -34.15
C VAL A 325 6.47 15.52 -33.45
N GLU A 326 7.73 15.74 -33.84
CA GLU A 326 8.59 16.81 -33.31
C GLU A 326 8.38 18.16 -34.01
N ALA A 327 7.60 18.20 -35.10
CA ALA A 327 7.33 19.43 -35.81
C ALA A 327 6.52 20.39 -34.90
N PRO A 328 6.78 21.72 -34.94
CA PRO A 328 6.05 22.70 -34.13
C PRO A 328 4.52 22.68 -34.36
N THR A 329 4.10 22.22 -35.54
CA THR A 329 2.69 22.13 -35.95
C THR A 329 2.05 20.77 -35.67
N SER A 330 2.77 19.83 -35.06
CA SER A 330 2.25 18.50 -34.76
C SER A 330 1.04 18.59 -33.81
N PRO A 331 -0.11 17.96 -34.14
CA PRO A 331 -1.27 17.91 -33.24
C PRO A 331 -1.08 16.87 -32.11
N VAL A 332 -0.16 15.91 -32.29
CA VAL A 332 0.01 14.77 -31.39
C VAL A 332 0.47 15.23 -30.01
N ARG A 333 -0.19 14.73 -28.96
CA ARG A 333 0.10 14.94 -27.52
C ARG A 333 0.24 13.64 -26.75
N ALA A 334 -0.35 12.55 -27.23
CA ALA A 334 -0.13 11.22 -26.68
C ALA A 334 0.13 10.19 -27.79
N ILE A 335 1.03 9.24 -27.51
CA ILE A 335 1.29 8.08 -28.35
C ILE A 335 1.03 6.83 -27.53
N VAL A 336 0.16 5.96 -28.02
CA VAL A 336 -0.21 4.70 -27.38
C VAL A 336 0.34 3.56 -28.23
N SER A 337 1.11 2.64 -27.65
CA SER A 337 1.74 1.56 -28.42
C SER A 337 1.86 0.24 -27.67
N VAL A 338 2.00 -0.83 -28.46
CA VAL A 338 2.18 -2.22 -28.03
C VAL A 338 3.42 -2.77 -28.68
N ASN A 339 4.54 -2.84 -27.97
CA ASN A 339 5.78 -3.49 -28.40
C ASN A 339 6.36 -3.10 -29.79
N LYS A 340 5.71 -2.28 -30.64
CA LYS A 340 6.14 -2.02 -32.03
C LYS A 340 7.09 -0.86 -32.14
N LEU A 341 7.03 0.09 -31.21
CA LEU A 341 8.04 1.13 -31.12
C LEU A 341 9.39 0.60 -30.62
N LYS A 342 9.61 -0.73 -30.53
CA LYS A 342 10.88 -1.34 -30.14
C LYS A 342 12.05 -1.03 -31.08
N GLU A 343 11.81 -0.69 -32.35
CA GLU A 343 12.89 -0.50 -33.33
C GLU A 343 12.61 0.71 -34.24
N GLY A 344 13.57 1.63 -34.38
CA GLY A 344 13.60 2.67 -35.42
C GLY A 344 12.80 3.99 -35.22
N TRP A 345 11.86 4.10 -34.28
CA TRP A 345 11.23 5.39 -33.95
C TRP A 345 12.12 6.23 -33.02
N ASP A 346 12.62 7.36 -33.53
CA ASP A 346 13.63 8.20 -32.88
C ASP A 346 13.06 9.61 -32.69
N VAL A 347 12.64 9.94 -31.46
CA VAL A 347 12.15 11.27 -31.07
C VAL A 347 12.82 11.72 -29.78
N LYS A 348 12.86 13.05 -29.57
CA LYS A 348 13.47 13.71 -28.41
C LYS A 348 12.43 14.32 -27.48
N ASN A 349 11.19 14.48 -27.95
CA ASN A 349 10.14 15.21 -27.25
C ASN A 349 9.24 14.38 -26.33
N ILE A 350 9.61 13.15 -25.96
CA ILE A 350 8.90 12.40 -24.92
C ILE A 350 9.14 13.10 -23.57
N GLY A 351 8.08 13.57 -22.93
CA GLY A 351 8.13 14.27 -21.64
C GLY A 351 7.62 13.42 -20.46
N VAL A 352 6.68 12.53 -20.74
CA VAL A 352 6.03 11.66 -19.75
C VAL A 352 5.86 10.26 -20.33
N ILE A 353 6.10 9.22 -19.53
CA ILE A 353 5.92 7.81 -19.87
C ILE A 353 4.96 7.17 -18.88
N VAL A 354 4.00 6.39 -19.38
CA VAL A 354 3.12 5.54 -18.57
C VAL A 354 3.30 4.09 -19.02
N ALA A 355 3.56 3.20 -18.07
CA ALA A 355 3.62 1.77 -18.33
C ALA A 355 2.40 1.06 -17.72
N LEU A 356 1.36 0.81 -18.55
CA LEU A 356 0.13 0.10 -18.15
C LEU A 356 0.28 -1.44 -18.19
N ARG A 357 1.52 -1.93 -18.03
CA ARG A 357 1.83 -3.35 -18.03
C ARG A 357 2.90 -3.64 -16.99
N ARG A 358 2.87 -4.85 -16.42
CA ARG A 358 4.07 -5.38 -15.77
C ARG A 358 5.18 -5.49 -16.82
N LEU A 359 6.28 -4.79 -16.57
CA LEU A 359 7.46 -4.84 -17.42
C LEU A 359 8.07 -6.25 -17.29
N ALA A 360 8.06 -7.00 -18.39
CA ALA A 360 8.38 -8.43 -18.37
C ALA A 360 9.90 -8.74 -18.50
N SER A 361 10.77 -7.72 -18.47
CA SER A 361 12.23 -7.89 -18.33
C SER A 361 12.93 -6.54 -18.07
N GLU A 362 14.12 -6.58 -17.45
CA GLU A 362 15.00 -5.42 -17.26
C GLU A 362 15.37 -4.77 -18.61
N THR A 363 15.66 -5.58 -19.63
CA THR A 363 15.99 -5.13 -21.00
C THR A 363 14.87 -4.33 -21.66
N LEU A 364 13.60 -4.72 -21.46
CA LEU A 364 12.45 -4.02 -22.03
C LEU A 364 12.24 -2.65 -21.37
N THR A 365 12.54 -2.55 -20.07
CA THR A 365 12.43 -1.32 -19.28
C THR A 365 13.43 -0.27 -19.77
N GLU A 366 14.69 -0.68 -19.98
CA GLU A 366 15.74 0.23 -20.44
C GLU A 366 15.55 0.68 -21.90
N GLN A 367 15.01 -0.18 -22.77
CA GLN A 367 14.67 0.19 -24.15
C GLN A 367 13.49 1.17 -24.25
N ILE A 368 12.51 1.07 -23.34
CA ILE A 368 11.39 2.02 -23.23
C ILE A 368 11.91 3.36 -22.68
N LEU A 369 12.74 3.30 -21.63
CA LEU A 369 13.34 4.46 -20.98
C LEU A 369 14.27 5.23 -21.94
N GLY A 370 15.10 4.50 -22.71
CA GLY A 370 16.06 5.03 -23.67
C GLY A 370 15.49 5.97 -24.75
N ARG A 371 14.17 5.93 -24.97
CA ARG A 371 13.46 6.85 -25.88
C ARG A 371 13.09 8.16 -25.18
N GLY A 372 12.65 8.06 -23.93
CA GLY A 372 12.35 9.22 -23.08
C GLY A 372 13.58 10.06 -22.74
N LEU A 373 14.74 9.41 -22.64
CA LEU A 373 15.98 10.00 -22.13
C LEU A 373 16.67 11.01 -23.06
N ARG A 374 16.24 11.19 -24.31
CA ARG A 374 16.90 12.12 -25.23
C ARG A 374 16.61 13.58 -24.93
N LEU A 375 17.60 14.45 -25.13
CA LEU A 375 17.49 15.89 -24.90
C LEU A 375 16.78 16.58 -26.08
N PRO A 376 15.67 17.30 -25.86
CA PRO A 376 14.88 17.91 -26.94
C PRO A 376 15.65 19.00 -27.69
N PHE A 377 16.55 19.71 -27.01
CA PHE A 377 17.36 20.80 -27.58
C PHE A 377 18.84 20.44 -27.73
N GLY A 378 19.18 19.14 -27.71
CA GLY A 378 20.55 18.64 -27.91
C GLY A 378 21.45 18.69 -26.67
N GLU A 379 21.19 19.62 -25.74
CA GLU A 379 21.89 19.79 -24.47
C GLU A 379 20.91 19.91 -23.29
N ARG A 380 21.43 19.79 -22.06
CA ARG A 380 20.65 20.13 -20.86
C ARG A 380 20.42 21.62 -20.79
N THR A 381 19.18 21.99 -20.54
CA THR A 381 18.72 23.38 -20.54
C THR A 381 18.90 24.07 -19.19
N GLY A 382 19.10 23.30 -18.12
CA GLY A 382 19.04 23.77 -16.74
C GLY A 382 17.61 23.92 -16.22
N VAL A 383 16.60 23.63 -17.04
CA VAL A 383 15.18 23.70 -16.68
C VAL A 383 14.68 22.28 -16.36
N PRO A 384 14.35 21.96 -15.10
CA PRO A 384 13.95 20.60 -14.71
C PRO A 384 12.78 20.04 -15.53
N ALA A 385 11.80 20.86 -15.89
CA ALA A 385 10.65 20.43 -16.70
C ALA A 385 11.06 19.87 -18.08
N ILE A 386 12.18 20.34 -18.64
CA ILE A 386 12.74 19.94 -19.94
C ILE A 386 13.75 18.81 -19.78
N ASP A 387 14.63 18.93 -18.79
CA ASP A 387 15.74 18.02 -18.57
C ASP A 387 15.31 16.72 -17.88
N GLN A 388 14.04 16.59 -17.49
CA GLN A 388 13.48 15.40 -16.84
C GLN A 388 12.46 14.68 -17.73
N VAL A 389 12.40 13.35 -17.61
CA VAL A 389 11.30 12.52 -18.12
C VAL A 389 10.55 11.91 -16.94
N ASP A 390 9.25 12.18 -16.84
CA ASP A 390 8.42 11.66 -15.75
C ASP A 390 7.90 10.26 -16.12
N ILE A 391 7.99 9.31 -15.20
CA ILE A 391 7.59 7.90 -15.37
C ILE A 391 6.51 7.61 -14.34
N VAL A 392 5.28 7.46 -14.81
CA VAL A 392 4.12 7.12 -13.97
C VAL A 392 3.99 5.60 -13.93
N ALA A 393 4.02 5.00 -12.74
CA ALA A 393 3.99 3.54 -12.57
C ALA A 393 3.14 3.09 -11.38
N HIS A 394 2.46 1.94 -11.54
CA HIS A 394 1.88 1.17 -10.44
C HIS A 394 2.98 0.33 -9.78
N ASP A 395 3.10 0.42 -8.44
CA ASP A 395 3.95 -0.27 -7.44
C ASP A 395 5.13 -1.19 -7.84
N SER A 396 5.09 -1.89 -8.97
CA SER A 396 6.22 -2.64 -9.55
C SER A 396 7.52 -1.83 -9.70
N TYR A 397 7.44 -0.53 -10.03
CA TYR A 397 8.64 0.32 -10.10
C TYR A 397 9.12 0.74 -8.70
N ARG A 398 8.21 0.86 -7.72
CA ARG A 398 8.55 1.07 -6.31
C ARG A 398 9.19 -0.18 -5.71
N GLU A 399 8.77 -1.38 -6.13
CA GLU A 399 9.41 -2.64 -5.76
C GLU A 399 10.79 -2.80 -6.43
N LEU A 400 10.94 -2.39 -7.69
CA LEU A 400 12.24 -2.28 -8.37
C LEU A 400 13.20 -1.29 -7.69
N LEU A 401 12.68 -0.17 -7.15
CA LEU A 401 13.45 0.77 -6.33
C LEU A 401 13.72 0.28 -4.91
N ARG A 402 12.80 -0.48 -4.30
CA ARG A 402 12.99 -1.12 -2.99
C ARG A 402 14.09 -2.18 -3.06
N ASN A 403 14.21 -2.87 -4.20
CA ASN A 403 15.42 -3.61 -4.59
C ASN A 403 16.46 -2.63 -5.14
N LYS A 404 16.86 -1.68 -4.28
CA LYS A 404 17.76 -0.55 -4.54
C LYS A 404 18.99 -0.97 -5.36
N ASP A 405 19.47 -2.19 -5.16
CA ASP A 405 20.64 -2.75 -5.81
C ASP A 405 20.39 -3.16 -7.28
N ALA A 406 19.21 -3.62 -7.71
CA ALA A 406 19.01 -4.12 -9.09
C ALA A 406 18.94 -3.00 -10.15
N LEU A 407 18.26 -1.89 -9.83
CA LEU A 407 18.22 -0.71 -10.71
C LEU A 407 19.55 0.07 -10.62
N LEU A 408 20.19 0.12 -9.45
CA LEU A 408 21.51 0.75 -9.32
C LEU A 408 22.63 -0.09 -9.94
N GLU A 409 22.60 -1.42 -9.88
CA GLU A 409 23.58 -2.31 -10.52
C GLU A 409 23.50 -2.23 -12.04
N SER A 410 22.29 -2.10 -12.60
CA SER A 410 22.10 -1.85 -14.04
C SER A 410 22.49 -0.42 -14.45
N LEU A 411 22.29 0.59 -13.60
CA LEU A 411 22.66 1.99 -13.88
C LEU A 411 24.14 2.32 -13.65
N VAL A 412 24.79 1.70 -12.65
CA VAL A 412 26.17 1.97 -12.21
C VAL A 412 27.16 0.99 -12.84
N GLY A 413 26.70 -0.21 -13.20
CA GLY A 413 27.55 -1.27 -13.71
C GLY A 413 28.39 -1.89 -12.59
N ASP A 414 28.23 -3.19 -12.38
CA ASP A 414 28.89 -3.93 -11.30
C ASP A 414 30.41 -3.65 -11.20
N ARG A 415 30.88 -3.42 -9.98
CA ARG A 415 32.28 -3.11 -9.64
C ARG A 415 33.12 -4.36 -9.84
N SER A 416 33.75 -4.50 -10.99
CA SER A 416 34.82 -5.49 -11.19
C SER A 416 35.92 -4.93 -12.08
N GLY A 417 37.03 -4.50 -11.45
CA GLY A 417 38.30 -4.25 -12.14
C GLY A 417 38.90 -2.87 -11.88
N GLY A 418 39.68 -2.73 -10.79
CA GLY A 418 40.53 -1.56 -10.55
C GLY A 418 40.66 -1.24 -9.06
N GLY A 419 41.63 -1.87 -8.39
CA GLY A 419 41.86 -1.67 -6.96
C GLY A 419 42.31 -0.26 -6.59
N ILE A 420 41.66 0.33 -5.59
CA ILE A 420 42.18 1.46 -4.80
C ILE A 420 42.38 0.96 -3.36
N PRO A 421 43.56 1.14 -2.74
CA PRO A 421 43.82 0.65 -1.38
C PRO A 421 43.02 1.46 -0.35
N GLY A 422 42.22 0.79 0.50
CA GLY A 422 41.72 1.40 1.74
C GLY A 422 40.25 1.18 2.13
N SER A 423 39.54 0.15 1.64
CA SER A 423 38.18 -0.16 2.13
C SER A 423 38.16 -1.33 3.11
N VAL A 424 37.46 -1.14 4.22
CA VAL A 424 37.15 -2.13 5.26
C VAL A 424 36.35 -3.29 4.66
N THR A 425 36.81 -4.52 4.88
CA THR A 425 36.11 -5.77 4.56
C THR A 425 35.03 -6.07 5.60
N VAL A 426 33.83 -6.44 5.15
CA VAL A 426 32.82 -7.11 5.97
C VAL A 426 32.65 -8.51 5.39
N GLU A 427 33.08 -9.52 6.12
CA GLU A 427 32.86 -10.93 5.81
C GLU A 427 31.45 -11.35 6.24
N ILE A 428 30.72 -12.01 5.36
CA ILE A 428 29.42 -12.62 5.67
C ILE A 428 29.62 -14.14 5.70
N HIS A 429 29.35 -14.75 6.85
CA HIS A 429 29.31 -16.20 6.99
C HIS A 429 27.93 -16.73 6.60
N GLU A 430 27.88 -17.57 5.57
CA GLU A 430 26.72 -18.43 5.31
C GLU A 430 26.65 -19.53 6.37
N ALA A 431 25.51 -19.61 7.07
CA ALA A 431 25.19 -20.75 7.92
C ALA A 431 24.54 -21.83 7.06
N GLU A 432 25.28 -22.91 6.80
CA GLU A 432 24.77 -24.16 6.22
C GLU A 432 23.68 -24.75 7.13
N SER A 433 22.49 -25.01 6.58
CA SER A 433 21.50 -25.87 7.22
C SER A 433 21.71 -27.31 6.73
N ALA A 434 22.15 -28.16 7.64
CA ALA A 434 22.31 -29.59 7.43
C ALA A 434 20.98 -30.29 7.14
N ALA A 435 21.04 -31.27 6.23
CA ALA A 435 19.96 -32.15 5.84
C ALA A 435 19.59 -33.15 6.96
N ALA A 436 18.29 -33.46 7.06
CA ALA A 436 17.80 -34.69 7.67
C ALA A 436 16.62 -35.24 6.85
N GLU A 437 16.78 -36.48 6.43
CA GLU A 437 15.89 -37.28 5.58
C GLU A 437 14.66 -37.81 6.36
N GLY A 438 13.51 -37.96 5.69
CA GLY A 438 12.47 -38.91 6.11
C GLY A 438 11.02 -38.61 5.74
N ALA A 439 10.52 -39.32 4.71
CA ALA A 439 9.14 -39.79 4.50
C ALA A 439 8.02 -38.84 3.97
N GLU A 440 7.80 -38.96 2.65
CA GLU A 440 6.55 -39.19 1.89
C GLU A 440 5.24 -38.38 2.11
N ARG A 441 4.96 -37.53 1.11
CA ARG A 441 3.73 -37.36 0.29
C ARG A 441 2.35 -37.19 0.96
N SER A 442 1.80 -35.98 0.86
CA SER A 442 0.58 -35.66 0.07
C SER A 442 0.43 -34.13 -0.05
N GLY A 443 -0.04 -33.66 -1.21
CA GLY A 443 0.09 -32.26 -1.64
C GLY A 443 -1.06 -31.34 -1.27
N GLU A 444 -0.74 -30.06 -1.08
CA GLU A 444 -1.31 -28.91 -1.80
C GLU A 444 -0.57 -27.65 -1.30
N SER A 445 -0.09 -26.83 -2.22
CA SER A 445 0.86 -25.73 -1.99
C SER A 445 0.14 -24.41 -1.68
N ALA A 446 0.32 -23.91 -0.45
CA ALA A 446 0.06 -22.51 -0.08
C ALA A 446 1.38 -21.69 -0.14
N PRO A 447 1.33 -20.37 -0.45
CA PRO A 447 2.52 -19.55 -0.66
C PRO A 447 3.29 -19.28 0.64
N ALA A 448 4.62 -19.39 0.56
CA ALA A 448 5.54 -19.15 1.67
C ALA A 448 5.57 -17.66 2.04
N GLY A 449 5.08 -17.38 3.25
CA GLY A 449 5.16 -16.08 3.91
C GLY A 449 6.57 -15.80 4.45
N LEU A 450 6.96 -14.53 4.31
CA LEU A 450 8.09 -13.87 4.95
C LEU A 450 8.08 -14.11 6.47
N THR A 451 9.14 -14.72 7.02
CA THR A 451 9.31 -14.85 8.47
C THR A 451 10.20 -13.72 9.00
N ILE A 452 9.60 -12.79 9.75
CA ILE A 452 10.30 -11.73 10.49
C ILE A 452 10.57 -12.27 11.90
N THR A 453 11.84 -12.52 12.24
CA THR A 453 12.24 -12.93 13.58
C THR A 453 12.53 -11.70 14.44
N VAL A 454 11.55 -11.26 15.24
CA VAL A 454 11.75 -10.28 16.32
C VAL A 454 12.24 -11.03 17.55
N ARG A 455 13.46 -10.74 18.01
CA ARG A 455 13.94 -11.19 19.34
C ARG A 455 13.62 -10.11 20.37
N SER A 456 12.56 -10.32 21.15
CA SER A 456 12.39 -9.65 22.44
C SER A 456 12.37 -10.71 23.54
N THR A 457 13.29 -10.56 24.49
CA THR A 457 13.37 -11.37 25.70
C THR A 457 12.22 -11.00 26.62
N GLU A 458 11.20 -11.86 26.69
CA GLU A 458 10.48 -12.26 27.92
C GLU A 458 9.26 -13.12 27.54
N SER A 459 9.15 -14.27 28.18
CA SER A 459 8.13 -15.30 27.98
C SER A 459 6.80 -14.93 28.60
N LEU A 460 5.68 -15.32 27.96
CA LEU A 460 4.54 -16.00 28.59
C LEU A 460 3.57 -16.46 27.48
N ASP A 461 3.29 -17.76 27.48
CA ASP A 461 2.53 -18.50 26.46
C ASP A 461 1.04 -18.14 26.42
N GLY A 462 0.50 -18.20 25.20
CA GLY A 462 -0.88 -17.84 24.86
C GLY A 462 -1.94 -18.88 25.22
N VAL A 463 -3.17 -18.39 25.32
CA VAL A 463 -4.40 -19.19 25.33
C VAL A 463 -5.26 -18.75 24.14
N SER A 464 -5.66 -19.70 23.31
CA SER A 464 -6.56 -19.47 22.17
C SER A 464 -8.01 -19.31 22.66
N LEU A 465 -8.77 -18.41 22.04
CA LEU A 465 -10.22 -18.26 22.29
C LEU A 465 -11.03 -19.54 21.98
N ALA A 466 -10.44 -20.49 21.24
CA ALA A 466 -11.04 -21.81 21.00
C ALA A 466 -10.95 -22.75 22.22
N ASP A 467 -9.97 -22.57 23.12
CA ASP A 467 -9.81 -23.37 24.34
C ASP A 467 -10.74 -22.88 25.46
N ILE A 468 -11.19 -21.62 25.40
CA ILE A 468 -12.17 -21.05 26.33
C ILE A 468 -13.60 -21.49 25.98
N LEU A 469 -13.88 -21.76 24.70
CA LEU A 469 -15.22 -22.16 24.24
C LEU A 469 -15.50 -23.67 24.37
N LEU A 470 -14.47 -24.51 24.52
CA LEU A 470 -14.64 -25.94 24.83
C LEU A 470 -14.73 -26.25 26.34
N ALA A 471 -14.49 -25.26 27.21
CA ALA A 471 -14.55 -25.42 28.68
C ALA A 471 -15.94 -25.13 29.29
N ILE A 472 -16.92 -24.71 28.50
CA ILE A 472 -18.29 -24.37 28.97
C ILE A 472 -19.31 -25.48 28.63
N ASP A 473 -18.96 -26.44 27.78
CA ASP A 473 -19.90 -27.50 27.34
C ASP A 473 -19.60 -28.90 27.91
N GLN A 474 -18.64 -29.00 28.85
CA GLN A 474 -18.24 -30.28 29.49
C GLN A 474 -18.28 -30.27 31.03
N SER A 475 -18.98 -29.33 31.65
CA SER A 475 -19.15 -29.31 33.12
C SER A 475 -20.53 -29.78 33.62
N ASP A 476 -21.35 -30.41 32.77
CA ASP A 476 -22.69 -30.90 33.13
C ASP A 476 -22.85 -32.44 33.15
N ALA A 477 -21.77 -33.22 33.05
CA ALA A 477 -21.89 -34.68 32.92
C ALA A 477 -21.10 -35.56 33.92
N GLU A 478 -20.19 -35.03 34.74
CA GLU A 478 -19.35 -35.87 35.61
C GLU A 478 -19.29 -35.35 37.05
N GLY A 479 -20.40 -35.52 37.78
CA GLY A 479 -20.48 -35.06 39.15
C GLY A 479 -21.58 -35.68 40.01
N MET A 480 -22.07 -36.90 39.74
CA MET A 480 -22.95 -37.61 40.68
C MET A 480 -23.03 -39.13 40.43
N ALA A 481 -21.89 -39.80 40.61
CA ALA A 481 -21.85 -41.24 40.84
C ALA A 481 -20.85 -41.54 41.96
N ARG A 482 -21.23 -41.20 43.21
CA ARG A 482 -20.66 -41.69 44.48
C ARG A 482 -21.34 -41.02 45.67
N SER A 483 -22.42 -41.64 46.18
CA SER A 483 -22.69 -41.82 47.62
C SER A 483 -24.12 -42.32 47.84
N ASP A 484 -24.32 -43.64 47.68
CA ASP A 484 -25.37 -44.34 48.44
C ASP A 484 -24.79 -44.67 49.81
N ALA A 485 -25.16 -43.87 50.81
CA ALA A 485 -25.29 -44.22 52.23
C ALA A 485 -25.27 -42.93 53.06
N ASP A 486 -26.38 -42.18 53.04
CA ASP A 486 -26.90 -41.52 54.23
C ASP A 486 -28.33 -41.07 53.95
N SER A 487 -29.20 -41.23 54.95
CA SER A 487 -30.63 -40.96 54.90
C SER A 487 -30.96 -39.63 54.21
N VAL A 488 -31.74 -39.70 53.13
CA VAL A 488 -32.41 -38.56 52.48
C VAL A 488 -33.30 -37.86 53.52
N THR A 489 -32.79 -36.80 54.13
CA THR A 489 -33.61 -35.79 54.79
C THR A 489 -34.00 -34.79 53.72
N HIS A 490 -35.29 -34.75 53.36
CA HIS A 490 -35.80 -33.67 52.52
C HIS A 490 -35.40 -32.33 53.14
N PRO A 491 -34.80 -31.42 52.37
CA PRO A 491 -34.38 -30.14 52.91
C PRO A 491 -35.59 -29.38 53.42
N THR A 492 -35.64 -29.17 54.73
CA THR A 492 -36.75 -28.46 55.38
C THR A 492 -36.49 -26.96 55.25
N PRO A 493 -37.48 -26.13 54.88
CA PRO A 493 -37.32 -24.68 54.90
C PRO A 493 -37.04 -24.17 56.31
N MET A 494 -36.38 -23.01 56.43
CA MET A 494 -36.13 -22.37 57.72
C MET A 494 -37.45 -22.19 58.49
N PRO A 495 -37.56 -22.67 59.74
CA PRO A 495 -38.78 -22.50 60.51
C PRO A 495 -39.03 -21.01 60.81
N ARG A 496 -40.27 -20.57 60.60
CA ARG A 496 -40.72 -19.19 60.84
C ARG A 496 -41.61 -19.12 62.09
N ASN A 497 -41.64 -17.97 62.76
CA ASN A 497 -42.59 -17.75 63.86
C ASN A 497 -44.00 -17.54 63.30
N ALA A 498 -44.96 -18.32 63.80
CA ALA A 498 -46.34 -18.22 63.35
C ALA A 498 -46.94 -16.85 63.73
N GLY A 499 -47.57 -16.18 62.76
CA GLY A 499 -48.22 -14.89 62.98
C GLY A 499 -47.35 -13.66 62.71
N LEU A 500 -46.05 -13.81 62.41
CA LEU A 500 -45.21 -12.70 61.95
C LEU A 500 -45.24 -12.62 60.42
N ALA A 501 -45.78 -11.52 59.89
CA ALA A 501 -45.81 -11.26 58.45
C ALA A 501 -44.42 -10.94 57.89
N GLY A 502 -44.21 -11.19 56.60
CA GLY A 502 -43.01 -10.74 55.90
C GLY A 502 -42.89 -9.22 55.83
N ILE A 503 -41.76 -8.75 55.32
CA ILE A 503 -41.46 -7.34 55.09
C ILE A 503 -41.12 -7.17 53.60
N PRO A 504 -41.91 -6.42 52.82
CA PRO A 504 -41.61 -6.15 51.42
C PRO A 504 -40.49 -5.10 51.35
N PHE A 505 -39.27 -5.52 51.02
CA PHE A 505 -38.08 -4.69 50.93
C PHE A 505 -37.94 -4.00 49.56
N PRO A 506 -37.92 -2.66 49.48
CA PRO A 506 -37.93 -1.94 48.20
C PRO A 506 -36.56 -1.91 47.51
N ARG A 507 -36.23 -2.94 46.72
CA ARG A 507 -34.98 -2.95 45.94
C ARG A 507 -35.11 -2.04 44.71
N GLU A 508 -34.04 -1.29 44.42
CA GLU A 508 -33.97 -0.44 43.21
C GLU A 508 -33.31 -1.20 42.05
N GLU A 509 -33.89 -1.09 40.85
CA GLU A 509 -33.28 -1.53 39.60
C GLU A 509 -33.17 -0.38 38.59
N LEU A 510 -32.06 -0.36 37.85
CA LEU A 510 -31.84 0.58 36.75
C LEU A 510 -32.35 -0.09 35.46
N SER A 511 -33.44 0.43 34.90
CA SER A 511 -33.94 0.00 33.60
C SER A 511 -33.42 0.92 32.50
N TYR A 512 -32.84 0.32 31.44
CA TYR A 512 -32.50 1.01 30.20
C TYR A 512 -33.66 0.83 29.23
N ARG A 513 -34.49 1.86 29.07
CA ARG A 513 -35.43 1.89 27.93
C ARG A 513 -34.67 2.48 26.73
N PRO A 514 -34.78 1.89 25.53
CA PRO A 514 -34.29 2.55 24.33
C PRO A 514 -35.03 3.90 24.16
N PRO A 515 -34.35 5.06 24.08
CA PRO A 515 -34.96 6.31 23.66
C PRO A 515 -35.62 6.19 22.29
N ALA A 516 -36.68 6.98 22.07
CA ALA A 516 -37.13 7.35 20.74
C ALA A 516 -36.08 8.31 20.14
N PHE A 517 -35.09 7.76 19.43
CA PHE A 517 -34.17 8.56 18.62
C PHE A 517 -34.87 8.90 17.29
N SER A 518 -34.76 10.16 16.88
CA SER A 518 -35.26 10.67 15.60
C SER A 518 -34.20 11.58 15.00
N LEU A 519 -34.00 11.52 13.68
CA LEU A 519 -33.12 12.43 12.95
C LEU A 519 -33.55 13.90 13.09
N ALA A 520 -34.79 14.18 13.48
CA ALA A 520 -35.27 15.52 13.81
C ALA A 520 -34.55 16.14 15.02
N SER A 521 -33.88 15.34 15.85
CA SER A 521 -33.08 15.81 16.99
C SER A 521 -31.79 16.53 16.59
N LEU A 522 -31.35 16.38 15.33
CA LEU A 522 -30.18 17.04 14.78
C LEU A 522 -30.54 18.42 14.23
N ASP A 523 -29.79 19.44 14.64
CA ASP A 523 -29.88 20.79 14.09
C ASP A 523 -29.19 20.84 12.71
N LEU A 524 -29.92 21.32 11.70
CA LEU A 524 -29.40 21.46 10.34
C LEU A 524 -28.23 22.45 10.28
N LEU A 525 -28.18 23.44 11.17
CA LEU A 525 -27.07 24.40 11.23
C LEU A 525 -25.76 23.72 11.68
N ASP A 526 -25.83 22.77 12.59
CA ASP A 526 -24.67 22.00 13.05
C ASP A 526 -24.19 21.04 11.96
N VAL A 527 -25.13 20.44 11.23
CA VAL A 527 -24.85 19.55 10.09
C VAL A 527 -24.21 20.33 8.94
N GLU A 528 -24.72 21.53 8.64
CA GLU A 528 -24.12 22.46 7.68
C GLU A 528 -22.72 22.91 8.16
N ALA A 529 -22.55 23.19 9.45
CA ALA A 529 -21.25 23.54 10.02
C ALA A 529 -20.22 22.42 9.86
N ARG A 530 -20.64 21.15 9.96
CA ARG A 530 -19.80 19.97 9.72
C ARG A 530 -19.39 19.88 8.25
N GLY A 531 -20.34 20.10 7.33
CA GLY A 531 -20.11 20.12 5.88
C GLY A 531 -19.06 21.15 5.44
N ARG A 532 -18.96 22.31 6.12
CA ARG A 532 -17.96 23.36 5.80
C ARG A 532 -16.51 22.89 5.75
N ARG A 533 -16.17 21.78 6.43
CA ARG A 533 -14.82 21.21 6.41
C ARG A 533 -14.43 20.62 5.06
N PHE A 534 -15.42 20.34 4.21
CA PHE A 534 -15.26 19.73 2.90
C PHE A 534 -15.42 20.74 1.75
N ARG A 535 -15.33 22.04 2.07
CA ARG A 535 -15.37 23.16 1.09
C ARG A 535 -14.09 23.32 0.27
N THR A 536 -13.06 22.54 0.56
CA THR A 536 -11.84 22.51 -0.26
C THR A 536 -11.37 21.08 -0.34
N GLU A 537 -11.18 20.59 -1.56
CA GLU A 537 -10.54 19.29 -1.80
C GLU A 537 -9.10 19.36 -1.24
N PRO A 538 -8.69 18.47 -0.33
CA PRO A 538 -7.30 18.34 0.04
C PRO A 538 -6.51 17.94 -1.22
N GLY A 539 -5.54 18.76 -1.63
CA GLY A 539 -4.76 18.47 -2.83
C GLY A 539 -4.00 17.14 -2.67
N VAL A 540 -4.35 16.14 -3.47
CA VAL A 540 -3.49 14.96 -3.65
C VAL A 540 -2.28 15.42 -4.45
N SER A 541 -1.08 15.13 -3.97
CA SER A 541 0.16 15.51 -4.66
C SER A 541 0.79 14.31 -5.35
N LEU A 542 1.28 14.51 -6.57
CA LEU A 542 2.21 13.59 -7.22
C LEU A 542 3.58 13.74 -6.58
N VAL A 543 4.01 12.70 -5.90
CA VAL A 543 5.37 12.61 -5.38
C VAL A 543 6.29 12.26 -6.55
N ARG A 544 7.31 13.10 -6.75
CA ARG A 544 8.27 13.01 -7.86
C ARG A 544 9.68 12.80 -7.29
N ILE A 545 10.31 11.69 -7.66
CA ILE A 545 11.68 11.34 -7.22
C ILE A 545 12.57 11.22 -8.45
N ALA A 546 13.52 12.12 -8.61
CA ALA A 546 14.54 12.04 -9.65
C ALA A 546 15.63 11.03 -9.25
N VAL A 547 16.00 10.16 -10.19
CA VAL A 547 17.20 9.33 -10.09
C VAL A 547 18.34 10.12 -10.70
N ALA A 548 19.01 10.92 -9.86
CA ALA A 548 20.11 11.78 -10.26
C ALA A 548 21.44 11.01 -10.17
N ALA A 549 22.38 11.38 -11.03
CA ALA A 549 23.75 10.90 -10.94
C ALA A 549 24.68 12.11 -11.00
N GLU A 550 25.72 12.08 -10.18
CA GLU A 550 26.73 13.13 -10.09
C GLU A 550 28.11 12.52 -10.19
N ARG A 551 29.04 13.26 -10.80
CA ARG A 551 30.44 12.88 -10.91
C ARG A 551 31.26 13.72 -9.94
N ASP A 552 32.02 13.06 -9.07
CA ASP A 552 32.92 13.75 -8.15
C ASP A 552 34.21 14.24 -8.83
N LEU A 553 35.05 14.96 -8.08
CA LEU A 553 36.31 15.49 -8.58
C LEU A 553 37.33 14.40 -8.97
N GLN A 554 37.15 13.18 -8.48
CA GLN A 554 37.96 12.01 -8.78
C GLN A 554 37.42 11.24 -10.00
N GLY A 555 36.29 11.66 -10.56
CA GLY A 555 35.64 11.05 -11.71
C GLY A 555 34.73 9.88 -11.35
N ALA A 556 34.51 9.56 -10.06
CA ALA A 556 33.59 8.52 -9.65
C ALA A 556 32.15 9.03 -9.76
N VAL A 557 31.25 8.17 -10.26
CA VAL A 557 29.83 8.49 -10.41
C VAL A 557 29.05 7.92 -9.22
N THR A 558 28.28 8.78 -8.57
CA THR A 558 27.35 8.41 -7.50
C THR A 558 25.92 8.64 -7.95
N VAL A 559 25.05 7.66 -7.71
CA VAL A 559 23.62 7.77 -7.99
C VAL A 559 22.87 8.02 -6.69
N GLY A 560 21.94 8.96 -6.72
CA GLY A 560 21.13 9.36 -5.58
C GLY A 560 19.68 9.63 -5.97
N GLU A 561 18.81 9.57 -4.98
CA GLU A 561 17.42 9.98 -5.10
C GLU A 561 17.28 11.44 -4.66
N GLN A 562 16.68 12.25 -5.53
CA GLN A 562 16.38 13.65 -5.22
C GLN A 562 14.87 13.86 -5.34
N ARG A 563 14.23 14.28 -4.25
CA ARG A 563 12.83 14.71 -4.29
C ARG A 563 12.73 15.99 -5.11
N VAL A 564 11.85 16.00 -6.10
CA VAL A 564 11.57 17.14 -6.98
C VAL A 564 10.23 17.74 -6.58
N ASP A 565 10.01 19.01 -6.96
CA ASP A 565 8.74 19.71 -6.77
C ASP A 565 7.55 18.84 -7.19
N SER A 566 6.62 18.68 -6.24
CA SER A 566 5.38 17.93 -6.45
C SER A 566 4.46 18.70 -7.38
N VAL A 567 3.76 17.97 -8.24
CA VAL A 567 2.67 18.50 -9.06
C VAL A 567 1.37 18.01 -8.43
N ASP A 568 0.35 18.86 -8.35
CA ASP A 568 -0.97 18.42 -7.92
C ASP A 568 -1.46 17.25 -8.79
N ALA A 569 -1.94 16.18 -8.18
CA ALA A 569 -2.46 15.00 -8.85
C ALA A 569 -3.85 15.26 -9.42
N SER A 570 -4.17 14.62 -10.54
CA SER A 570 -5.53 14.67 -11.09
C SER A 570 -6.53 14.14 -10.05
N VAL A 571 -7.67 14.81 -9.95
CA VAL A 571 -8.77 14.39 -9.10
C VAL A 571 -9.86 13.86 -10.02
N VAL A 572 -10.28 12.62 -9.80
CA VAL A 572 -11.47 12.08 -10.48
C VAL A 572 -12.67 12.68 -9.77
N ASP A 573 -13.32 13.64 -10.44
CA ASP A 573 -14.51 14.30 -9.91
C ASP A 573 -15.70 13.34 -9.95
N ILE A 574 -16.33 13.09 -8.80
CA ILE A 574 -17.64 12.44 -8.74
C ILE A 574 -18.76 13.49 -8.79
N SER A 575 -19.89 13.13 -9.38
CA SER A 575 -21.00 14.07 -9.53
C SER A 575 -21.64 14.41 -8.17
N ALA A 576 -22.23 15.61 -8.05
CA ALA A 576 -22.97 16.01 -6.85
C ALA A 576 -24.14 15.05 -6.55
N GLU A 577 -24.72 14.44 -7.58
CA GLU A 577 -25.79 13.45 -7.47
C GLU A 577 -25.28 12.11 -6.91
N GLU A 578 -24.09 11.68 -7.34
CA GLU A 578 -23.40 10.50 -6.82
C GLU A 578 -22.95 10.69 -5.37
N VAL A 579 -22.39 11.86 -5.03
CA VAL A 579 -22.05 12.20 -3.64
C VAL A 579 -23.29 12.16 -2.74
N ARG A 580 -24.39 12.74 -3.19
CA ARG A 580 -25.67 12.71 -2.45
C ARG A 580 -26.13 11.27 -2.22
N ALA A 581 -26.13 10.44 -3.25
CA ALA A 581 -26.53 9.04 -3.16
C ALA A 581 -25.67 8.27 -2.16
N ARG A 582 -24.34 8.48 -2.20
CA ARG A 582 -23.39 7.86 -1.27
C ARG A 582 -23.61 8.28 0.19
N LEU A 583 -23.84 9.57 0.45
CA LEU A 583 -24.12 10.07 1.80
C LEU A 583 -25.43 9.49 2.38
N ALA A 584 -26.47 9.39 1.55
CA ALA A 584 -27.74 8.80 1.95
C ALA A 584 -27.60 7.29 2.24
N GLU A 585 -26.92 6.56 1.36
CA GLU A 585 -26.65 5.12 1.52
C GLU A 585 -25.74 4.82 2.72
N ALA A 586 -24.75 5.67 3.00
CA ALA A 586 -23.91 5.55 4.19
C ALA A 586 -24.72 5.64 5.47
N LEU A 587 -25.67 6.58 5.56
CA LEU A 587 -26.57 6.70 6.70
C LEU A 587 -27.54 5.52 6.83
N ASP A 588 -28.10 5.03 5.72
CA ASP A 588 -28.96 3.84 5.72
C ASP A 588 -28.23 2.60 6.25
N ARG A 589 -26.96 2.41 5.81
CA ARG A 589 -26.09 1.30 6.23
C ARG A 589 -25.81 1.26 7.73
N THR A 590 -25.94 2.38 8.44
CA THR A 590 -25.79 2.41 9.90
C THR A 590 -26.89 1.61 10.62
N GLY A 591 -28.05 1.41 9.99
CA GLY A 591 -29.23 0.83 10.61
C GLY A 591 -29.85 1.69 11.72
N LEU A 592 -29.40 2.94 11.87
CA LEU A 592 -29.91 3.88 12.90
C LEU A 592 -31.13 4.68 12.43
N VAL A 593 -31.42 4.67 11.14
CA VAL A 593 -32.54 5.39 10.52
C VAL A 593 -33.71 4.44 10.38
N ALA A 594 -34.88 4.80 10.93
CA ALA A 594 -36.07 4.00 10.77
C ALA A 594 -36.60 4.12 9.32
N PRO A 595 -37.12 3.04 8.72
CA PRO A 595 -37.58 3.03 7.33
C PRO A 595 -38.96 3.69 7.14
N ASP A 596 -39.31 4.69 7.95
CA ASP A 596 -40.56 5.43 7.82
C ASP A 596 -40.37 6.73 7.02
N LEU A 597 -41.46 7.18 6.37
CA LEU A 597 -41.43 8.32 5.46
C LEU A 597 -40.95 9.63 6.11
N THR A 598 -41.13 9.78 7.43
CA THR A 598 -40.74 11.01 8.14
C THR A 598 -39.23 11.05 8.34
N GLU A 599 -38.64 9.93 8.76
CA GLU A 599 -37.19 9.80 8.94
C GLU A 599 -36.45 9.84 7.60
N LEU A 600 -37.00 9.24 6.53
CA LEU A 600 -36.43 9.32 5.19
C LEU A 600 -36.44 10.76 4.63
N ALA A 601 -37.53 11.50 4.80
CA ALA A 601 -37.58 12.91 4.41
C ALA A 601 -36.57 13.75 5.21
N ARG A 602 -36.38 13.43 6.50
CA ARG A 602 -35.42 14.12 7.36
C ARG A 602 -33.96 13.79 7.01
N LEU A 603 -33.69 12.57 6.53
CA LEU A 603 -32.39 12.18 6.00
C LEU A 603 -31.99 13.04 4.80
N ASP A 604 -32.91 13.25 3.86
CA ASP A 604 -32.67 14.13 2.71
C ASP A 604 -32.33 15.57 3.14
N ASP A 605 -33.06 16.12 4.12
CA ASP A 605 -32.78 17.45 4.69
C ASP A 605 -31.36 17.54 5.29
N LEU A 606 -30.90 16.48 5.95
CA LEU A 606 -29.57 16.41 6.57
C LEU A 606 -28.47 16.34 5.53
N VAL A 607 -28.63 15.49 4.51
CA VAL A 607 -27.70 15.40 3.38
C VAL A 607 -27.62 16.75 2.66
N ASP A 608 -28.77 17.40 2.43
CA ASP A 608 -28.85 18.73 1.84
C ASP A 608 -28.13 19.79 2.68
N ALA A 609 -28.33 19.79 4.00
CA ALA A 609 -27.65 20.72 4.90
C ALA A 609 -26.14 20.51 4.89
N PHE A 610 -25.69 19.26 4.91
CA PHE A 610 -24.27 18.91 4.85
C PHE A 610 -23.63 19.39 3.53
N LEU A 611 -24.29 19.11 2.40
CA LEU A 611 -23.85 19.50 1.07
C LEU A 611 -23.83 21.03 0.88
N ARG A 612 -24.84 21.75 1.39
CA ARG A 612 -24.80 23.23 1.43
C ARG A 612 -23.59 23.75 2.19
N GLY A 613 -23.26 23.14 3.33
CA GLY A 613 -22.09 23.50 4.13
C GLY A 613 -20.78 23.32 3.35
N ALA A 614 -20.68 22.21 2.64
CA ALA A 614 -19.60 21.89 1.72
C ALA A 614 -19.50 22.81 0.49
N GLY A 615 -20.50 23.65 0.24
CA GLY A 615 -20.54 24.53 -0.93
C GLY A 615 -21.07 23.84 -2.20
N VAL A 616 -21.77 22.70 -2.06
CA VAL A 616 -22.44 22.00 -3.17
C VAL A 616 -23.84 22.58 -3.32
N THR A 617 -24.06 23.42 -4.36
CA THR A 617 -25.39 23.96 -4.70
C THR A 617 -26.01 23.23 -5.90
N SER A 618 -27.33 23.06 -5.90
CA SER A 618 -28.02 22.33 -6.97
C SER A 618 -27.74 22.95 -8.35
N GLY A 619 -27.13 22.17 -9.25
CA GLY A 619 -26.81 22.60 -10.61
C GLY A 619 -25.34 22.98 -10.85
N GLU A 620 -24.48 22.98 -9.82
CA GLU A 620 -23.02 23.14 -9.99
C GLU A 620 -22.30 21.81 -9.72
N HIS A 621 -21.40 21.43 -10.63
CA HIS A 621 -20.50 20.29 -10.43
C HIS A 621 -19.44 20.66 -9.40
N TYR A 622 -19.59 20.18 -8.17
CA TYR A 622 -18.56 20.32 -7.16
C TYR A 622 -17.52 19.20 -7.31
N ARG A 623 -16.23 19.54 -7.31
CA ARG A 623 -15.12 18.61 -7.51
C ARG A 623 -14.71 17.95 -6.20
N TRP A 624 -15.35 16.84 -5.84
CA TRP A 624 -14.87 15.93 -4.79
C TRP A 624 -14.20 14.72 -5.40
N SER A 625 -13.11 14.25 -4.78
CA SER A 625 -12.60 12.90 -5.01
C SER A 625 -13.49 11.85 -4.34
N GLY A 626 -13.32 10.58 -4.73
CA GLY A 626 -13.93 9.45 -4.04
C GLY A 626 -13.54 9.38 -2.55
N ASP A 627 -12.33 9.79 -2.19
CA ASP A 627 -11.83 9.80 -0.80
C ASP A 627 -12.49 10.91 0.02
N THR A 628 -12.64 12.11 -0.54
CA THR A 628 -13.33 13.21 0.12
C THR A 628 -14.80 12.87 0.37
N ALA A 629 -15.46 12.19 -0.57
CA ALA A 629 -16.79 11.66 -0.32
C ALA A 629 -16.82 10.60 0.79
N SER A 630 -15.86 9.68 0.85
CA SER A 630 -15.78 8.69 1.94
C SER A 630 -15.58 9.36 3.30
N LEU A 631 -14.70 10.37 3.39
CA LEU A 631 -14.50 11.14 4.62
C LEU A 631 -15.75 11.93 5.01
N ALA A 632 -16.52 12.41 4.03
CA ALA A 632 -17.80 13.06 4.26
C ALA A 632 -18.87 12.07 4.76
N GLU A 633 -18.92 10.86 4.20
CA GLU A 633 -19.77 9.75 4.67
C GLU A 633 -19.49 9.45 6.15
N ASP A 634 -18.22 9.25 6.52
CA ASP A 634 -17.80 8.99 7.89
C ASP A 634 -18.17 10.15 8.81
N ALA A 635 -17.95 11.39 8.37
CA ALA A 635 -18.22 12.57 9.17
C ALA A 635 -19.71 12.80 9.46
N LEU A 636 -20.59 12.48 8.50
CA LEU A 636 -22.03 12.56 8.66
C LEU A 636 -22.58 11.37 9.48
N THR A 637 -22.07 10.17 9.21
CA THR A 637 -22.40 8.94 9.96
C THR A 637 -22.07 9.08 11.45
N GLU A 638 -20.87 9.56 11.77
CA GLU A 638 -20.45 9.74 13.17
C GLU A 638 -21.27 10.83 13.87
N LEU A 639 -21.73 11.84 13.15
CA LEU A 639 -22.61 12.88 13.70
C LEU A 639 -23.97 12.28 14.14
N VAL A 640 -24.56 11.42 13.30
CA VAL A 640 -25.80 10.70 13.62
C VAL A 640 -25.58 9.69 14.75
N ALA A 641 -24.49 8.91 14.69
CA ALA A 641 -24.15 7.93 15.72
C ALA A 641 -23.88 8.57 17.10
N ALA A 642 -23.21 9.73 17.14
CA ALA A 642 -22.98 10.48 18.37
C ALA A 642 -24.28 10.97 19.00
N ALA A 643 -25.22 11.49 18.19
CA ALA A 643 -26.53 11.91 18.66
C ALA A 643 -27.35 10.73 19.22
N TYR A 644 -27.30 9.57 18.54
CA TYR A 644 -27.93 8.34 19.03
C TYR A 644 -27.35 7.88 20.37
N ARG A 645 -26.02 7.83 20.51
CA ARG A 645 -25.36 7.47 21.80
C ARG A 645 -25.72 8.45 22.92
N GLY A 646 -25.81 9.74 22.62
CA GLY A 646 -26.22 10.76 23.59
C GLY A 646 -27.65 10.57 24.11
N ALA A 647 -28.57 10.09 23.25
CA ALA A 647 -29.94 9.78 23.65
C ALA A 647 -30.04 8.57 24.59
N MET A 648 -29.17 7.56 24.43
CA MET A 648 -29.17 6.31 25.22
C MET A 648 -28.77 6.49 26.70
N ALA A 649 -28.18 7.63 27.08
CA ALA A 649 -27.48 7.81 28.35
C ALA A 649 -28.36 8.14 29.59
N ARG A 650 -29.69 8.04 29.54
CA ARG A 650 -30.57 8.38 30.68
C ARG A 650 -31.31 7.16 31.24
N PRO A 651 -30.79 6.48 32.29
CA PRO A 651 -31.48 5.33 32.90
C PRO A 651 -32.71 5.76 33.71
N ALA A 652 -33.76 4.94 33.70
CA ALA A 652 -34.93 5.12 34.55
C ALA A 652 -34.88 4.15 35.74
N ARG A 653 -34.99 4.65 36.98
CA ARG A 653 -35.04 3.84 38.21
C ARG A 653 -36.45 3.26 38.40
N THR A 654 -36.54 1.97 38.69
CA THR A 654 -37.79 1.26 39.01
C THR A 654 -37.65 0.48 40.32
N TRP A 655 -38.76 0.24 41.01
CA TRP A 655 -38.81 -0.57 42.25
C TRP A 655 -39.12 -2.03 41.92
N ASP A 656 -38.33 -2.96 42.45
CA ASP A 656 -38.55 -4.41 42.37
C ASP A 656 -38.52 -5.02 43.79
N PRO A 657 -39.65 -5.00 44.54
CA PRO A 657 -39.64 -5.34 45.95
C PRO A 657 -39.33 -6.83 46.21
N VAL A 658 -38.53 -7.10 47.24
CA VAL A 658 -38.13 -8.45 47.69
C VAL A 658 -38.83 -8.77 49.02
N GLU A 659 -39.49 -9.93 49.12
CA GLU A 659 -40.14 -10.34 50.37
C GLU A 659 -39.12 -10.89 51.39
N ILE A 660 -39.05 -10.29 52.57
CA ILE A 660 -38.19 -10.70 53.69
C ILE A 660 -39.02 -11.47 54.74
N PRO A 661 -38.54 -12.62 55.27
CA PRO A 661 -37.29 -13.27 54.95
C PRO A 661 -37.35 -14.00 53.61
N GLU A 662 -36.23 -13.97 52.93
CA GLU A 662 -36.01 -14.69 51.68
C GLU A 662 -36.06 -16.21 51.92
N ALA A 663 -36.39 -16.98 50.88
CA ALA A 663 -36.46 -18.44 51.00
C ALA A 663 -35.05 -19.03 51.22
N ARG A 664 -34.83 -19.64 52.40
CA ARG A 664 -33.57 -20.34 52.73
C ARG A 664 -33.83 -21.66 53.44
N MET A 665 -32.87 -22.58 53.24
CA MET A 665 -32.93 -23.94 53.78
C MET A 665 -32.53 -23.95 55.26
N ARG A 666 -33.11 -24.86 56.03
CA ARG A 666 -32.77 -25.06 57.44
C ARG A 666 -31.35 -25.64 57.58
N PRO A 667 -30.45 -25.00 58.35
CA PRO A 667 -29.12 -25.51 58.65
C PRO A 667 -29.17 -26.73 59.57
N THR A 668 -28.16 -27.61 59.45
CA THR A 668 -28.06 -28.86 60.23
C THR A 668 -27.59 -28.65 61.67
N ASN A 669 -26.83 -27.59 61.96
CA ASN A 669 -26.20 -27.35 63.27
C ASN A 669 -26.79 -26.12 64.01
N MET A 670 -28.07 -26.18 64.37
CA MET A 670 -28.71 -25.13 65.17
C MET A 670 -28.33 -25.22 66.65
N ARG A 671 -28.16 -24.06 67.27
CA ARG A 671 -27.77 -23.92 68.68
C ARG A 671 -28.80 -23.10 69.45
N SER A 672 -28.76 -23.20 70.78
CA SER A 672 -29.56 -22.32 71.62
C SER A 672 -29.03 -20.90 71.52
N LYS A 673 -29.90 -19.89 71.44
CA LYS A 673 -29.49 -18.48 71.55
C LYS A 673 -28.85 -18.13 72.90
N TRP A 674 -29.03 -18.99 73.90
CA TRP A 674 -28.41 -18.86 75.23
C TRP A 674 -27.03 -19.53 75.34
N ASP A 675 -26.58 -20.22 74.29
CA ASP A 675 -25.23 -20.81 74.25
C ASP A 675 -24.16 -19.73 74.00
N GLU A 676 -22.90 -20.07 74.28
CA GLU A 676 -21.75 -19.21 73.93
C GLU A 676 -21.74 -18.89 72.43
N PHE A 677 -21.56 -17.60 72.12
CA PHE A 677 -21.52 -17.07 70.76
C PHE A 677 -20.49 -17.81 69.90
N ARG A 678 -20.91 -18.22 68.70
CA ARG A 678 -20.00 -18.71 67.66
C ARG A 678 -20.34 -18.01 66.35
N LYS A 679 -19.33 -17.35 65.78
CA LYS A 679 -19.44 -16.66 64.50
C LYS A 679 -20.02 -17.59 63.42
N GLY A 680 -21.06 -17.13 62.72
CA GLY A 680 -21.72 -17.87 61.64
C GLY A 680 -22.55 -19.09 62.10
N ALA A 681 -22.61 -19.39 63.40
CA ALA A 681 -23.47 -20.46 63.91
C ALA A 681 -24.92 -19.98 63.99
N TRP A 682 -25.84 -20.82 63.51
CA TRP A 682 -27.27 -20.54 63.56
C TRP A 682 -27.82 -20.78 64.96
N ALA A 683 -28.39 -19.75 65.55
CA ALA A 683 -28.91 -19.82 66.92
C ALA A 683 -30.36 -19.35 66.99
N GLY A 684 -31.09 -19.86 67.98
CA GLY A 684 -32.52 -19.60 68.19
C GLY A 684 -33.11 -20.50 69.29
N PRO A 685 -34.44 -20.64 69.39
CA PRO A 685 -35.44 -19.88 68.65
C PRO A 685 -35.51 -18.41 69.14
N TRP A 686 -35.47 -17.47 68.19
CA TRP A 686 -35.85 -16.08 68.39
C TRP A 686 -37.37 -15.97 68.34
N SER A 687 -37.99 -15.16 69.20
CA SER A 687 -39.45 -15.08 69.31
C SER A 687 -40.09 -13.96 68.47
N ARG A 688 -39.35 -12.89 68.20
CA ARG A 688 -39.78 -11.72 67.42
C ARG A 688 -39.06 -11.63 66.07
N SER A 689 -38.07 -12.49 65.80
CA SER A 689 -37.54 -12.64 64.44
C SER A 689 -38.55 -13.37 63.54
N ILE A 690 -38.68 -13.00 62.27
CA ILE A 690 -39.59 -13.72 61.35
C ILE A 690 -39.13 -15.17 61.18
N GLU A 691 -37.82 -15.40 61.00
CA GLU A 691 -37.21 -16.73 61.11
C GLU A 691 -36.83 -17.05 62.55
N GLN A 692 -37.07 -18.30 62.97
CA GLN A 692 -36.76 -18.73 64.34
C GLN A 692 -35.25 -18.81 64.59
N TYR A 693 -34.41 -18.96 63.57
CA TYR A 693 -32.96 -19.06 63.72
C TYR A 693 -32.26 -18.05 62.83
N ALA A 694 -31.16 -17.48 63.34
CA ALA A 694 -30.32 -16.55 62.61
C ALA A 694 -28.84 -16.78 62.95
N ALA A 695 -27.96 -16.46 62.00
CA ALA A 695 -26.51 -16.49 62.16
C ALA A 695 -25.96 -15.07 62.17
N PHE A 696 -24.87 -14.85 62.91
CA PHE A 696 -24.33 -13.52 63.18
C PHE A 696 -22.81 -13.54 63.15
N ASP A 697 -22.23 -12.41 62.78
CA ASP A 697 -20.78 -12.28 62.58
C ASP A 697 -20.03 -11.60 63.75
N SER A 698 -20.76 -10.95 64.64
CA SER A 698 -20.22 -10.25 65.82
C SER A 698 -21.02 -10.56 67.09
N ALA A 699 -20.31 -10.87 68.18
CA ALA A 699 -20.88 -11.14 69.49
C ALA A 699 -21.43 -9.86 70.15
N THR A 700 -20.65 -8.78 70.06
CA THR A 700 -20.83 -7.51 70.78
C THR A 700 -21.72 -6.53 70.02
N ALA A 701 -21.82 -6.66 68.69
CA ALA A 701 -22.68 -5.82 67.86
C ALA A 701 -23.95 -6.59 67.42
N GLU A 702 -23.86 -7.43 66.40
CA GLU A 702 -25.04 -8.08 65.78
C GLU A 702 -25.80 -8.99 66.74
N TRP A 703 -25.12 -9.92 67.43
CA TRP A 703 -25.77 -10.88 68.32
C TRP A 703 -26.37 -10.21 69.57
N ALA A 704 -25.69 -9.18 70.09
CA ALA A 704 -26.18 -8.38 71.20
C ALA A 704 -27.41 -7.55 70.81
N LEU A 705 -27.40 -6.93 69.62
CA LEU A 705 -28.55 -6.21 69.08
C LEU A 705 -29.74 -7.17 68.87
N ALA A 706 -29.53 -8.36 68.30
CA ALA A 706 -30.57 -9.37 68.12
C ALA A 706 -31.26 -9.74 69.45
N HIS A 707 -30.50 -9.92 70.54
CA HIS A 707 -31.07 -10.15 71.88
C HIS A 707 -31.94 -9.01 72.37
N LYS A 708 -31.55 -7.75 72.10
CA LYS A 708 -32.35 -6.58 72.45
C LYS A 708 -33.64 -6.52 71.65
N LEU A 709 -33.54 -6.62 70.31
CA LEU A 709 -34.69 -6.62 69.40
C LEU A 709 -35.70 -7.73 69.73
N ASP A 710 -35.22 -8.90 70.15
CA ASP A 710 -36.07 -10.03 70.53
C ASP A 710 -36.76 -9.85 71.90
N SER A 711 -36.24 -8.96 72.76
CA SER A 711 -36.74 -8.72 74.12
C SER A 711 -37.62 -7.49 74.27
N TRP A 712 -37.47 -6.48 73.41
CA TRP A 712 -38.19 -5.22 73.52
C TRP A 712 -39.63 -5.33 73.01
N GLU A 713 -40.58 -4.92 73.84
CA GLU A 713 -42.01 -5.05 73.53
C GLU A 713 -42.43 -4.24 72.30
N GLN A 714 -41.78 -3.09 72.07
CA GLN A 714 -42.03 -2.17 70.96
C GLN A 714 -41.67 -2.78 69.60
N VAL A 715 -40.72 -3.72 69.55
CA VAL A 715 -40.30 -4.35 68.30
C VAL A 715 -41.33 -5.41 67.92
N GLU A 716 -42.17 -5.12 66.93
CA GLU A 716 -43.21 -6.05 66.49
C GLU A 716 -42.60 -7.30 65.87
N ARG A 717 -41.64 -7.09 64.97
CA ARG A 717 -40.86 -8.15 64.35
C ARG A 717 -39.55 -7.63 63.79
N TRP A 718 -38.56 -8.50 63.66
CA TRP A 718 -37.28 -8.18 63.02
C TRP A 718 -36.79 -9.34 62.15
N GLN A 719 -35.78 -9.09 61.32
CA GLN A 719 -35.13 -10.14 60.53
C GLN A 719 -33.68 -9.76 60.23
N ARG A 720 -32.76 -10.73 60.41
CA ARG A 720 -31.37 -10.64 59.91
C ARG A 720 -31.38 -10.75 58.39
N LEU A 721 -30.75 -9.80 57.70
CA LEU A 721 -30.51 -9.85 56.26
C LEU A 721 -29.15 -10.49 56.01
N TYR A 722 -28.91 -11.03 54.83
CA TYR A 722 -27.64 -11.70 54.53
C TYR A 722 -27.08 -11.23 53.20
N THR A 723 -25.81 -11.55 52.95
CA THR A 723 -25.12 -11.13 51.73
C THR A 723 -25.47 -12.02 50.54
N GLN A 724 -25.06 -11.64 49.33
CA GLN A 724 -25.23 -12.48 48.14
C GLN A 724 -24.65 -13.89 48.30
N ARG A 725 -23.56 -14.05 49.05
CA ARG A 725 -22.93 -15.36 49.30
C ARG A 725 -23.85 -16.32 50.05
N ASP A 726 -24.79 -15.77 50.82
CA ASP A 726 -25.73 -16.50 51.66
C ASP A 726 -27.13 -16.57 51.03
N GLY A 727 -27.26 -16.19 49.75
CA GLY A 727 -28.52 -16.12 49.02
C GLY A 727 -29.30 -14.81 49.19
N GLY A 728 -28.71 -13.80 49.84
CA GLY A 728 -29.30 -12.50 50.12
C GLY A 728 -29.69 -11.67 48.88
N GLN A 729 -30.91 -11.15 48.88
CA GLN A 729 -31.52 -10.32 47.83
C GLN A 729 -31.92 -8.92 48.32
N ALA A 730 -32.01 -8.69 49.62
CA ALA A 730 -32.25 -7.38 50.23
C ALA A 730 -30.98 -6.51 50.27
N TRP A 731 -30.70 -5.80 49.17
CA TRP A 731 -29.56 -4.88 49.05
C TRP A 731 -29.97 -3.51 48.52
N ILE A 732 -29.11 -2.52 48.75
CA ILE A 732 -29.21 -1.16 48.20
C ILE A 732 -27.95 -0.79 47.40
N THR A 733 -28.07 0.14 46.45
CA THR A 733 -26.97 0.56 45.57
C THR A 733 -26.19 1.71 46.18
N ARG A 734 -24.86 1.58 46.27
CA ARG A 734 -23.92 2.66 46.63
C ARG A 734 -23.67 3.57 45.43
N ASP A 735 -23.16 4.78 45.68
CA ASP A 735 -22.74 5.70 44.61
C ASP A 735 -21.64 5.11 43.70
N SER A 736 -20.83 4.20 44.26
CA SER A 736 -19.84 3.41 43.52
C SER A 736 -20.43 2.32 42.60
N GLY A 737 -21.77 2.12 42.61
CA GLY A 737 -22.47 1.07 41.88
C GLY A 737 -22.44 -0.31 42.57
N GLN A 738 -21.74 -0.45 43.70
CA GLN A 738 -21.67 -1.69 44.46
C GLN A 738 -22.93 -1.96 45.30
N ARG A 739 -23.21 -3.25 45.57
CA ARG A 739 -24.32 -3.67 46.44
C ARG A 739 -23.93 -3.58 47.91
N TYR A 740 -24.76 -2.90 48.69
CA TYR A 740 -24.68 -2.86 50.14
C TYR A 740 -25.84 -3.67 50.75
N TYR A 741 -25.49 -4.62 51.63
CA TYR A 741 -26.41 -5.48 52.37
C TYR A 741 -26.46 -5.01 53.83
N PRO A 742 -27.56 -4.39 54.28
CA PRO A 742 -27.72 -3.94 55.66
C PRO A 742 -27.83 -5.11 56.64
N ASP A 743 -27.61 -4.90 57.94
CA ASP A 743 -27.59 -6.04 58.87
C ASP A 743 -28.98 -6.55 59.24
N PHE A 744 -29.90 -5.66 59.63
CA PHE A 744 -31.25 -6.03 60.06
C PHE A 744 -32.31 -5.14 59.44
N VAL A 745 -33.52 -5.69 59.38
CA VAL A 745 -34.74 -4.89 59.26
C VAL A 745 -35.63 -5.17 60.48
N ALA A 746 -36.25 -4.13 61.04
CA ALA A 746 -37.19 -4.23 62.14
C ALA A 746 -38.46 -3.42 61.83
N VAL A 747 -39.60 -3.85 62.37
CA VAL A 747 -40.85 -3.10 62.33
C VAL A 747 -41.21 -2.69 63.75
N VAL A 748 -41.39 -1.38 63.95
CA VAL A 748 -41.69 -0.77 65.23
C VAL A 748 -42.79 0.26 65.02
N ASP A 749 -43.90 0.13 65.74
CA ASP A 749 -45.08 1.00 65.64
C ASP A 749 -45.58 1.17 64.18
N GLY A 750 -45.51 0.10 63.38
CA GLY A 750 -45.88 0.10 61.95
C GLY A 750 -44.87 0.72 60.98
N GLU A 751 -43.73 1.24 61.46
CA GLU A 751 -42.65 1.81 60.64
C GLU A 751 -41.49 0.83 60.46
N HIS A 752 -40.80 0.91 59.32
CA HIS A 752 -39.70 0.01 58.96
C HIS A 752 -38.34 0.64 59.27
N TRP A 753 -37.46 -0.12 59.89
CA TRP A 753 -36.15 0.34 60.35
C TRP A 753 -35.06 -0.56 59.81
N LEU A 754 -34.19 0.03 58.98
CA LEU A 754 -32.98 -0.60 58.47
C LEU A 754 -31.84 -0.33 59.46
N LEU A 755 -31.28 -1.39 60.03
CA LEU A 755 -30.28 -1.29 61.09
C LEU A 755 -28.95 -1.85 60.63
N GLU A 756 -27.87 -1.12 60.87
CA GLU A 756 -26.49 -1.56 60.67
C GLU A 756 -25.82 -1.65 62.05
N ALA A 757 -25.18 -2.79 62.37
CA ALA A 757 -24.49 -2.96 63.64
C ALA A 757 -22.97 -2.96 63.41
N LYS A 758 -22.23 -2.11 64.13
CA LYS A 758 -20.77 -1.97 63.98
C LYS A 758 -20.05 -1.82 65.33
N SER A 759 -18.73 -2.03 65.32
CA SER A 759 -17.90 -1.75 66.49
C SER A 759 -17.72 -0.24 66.68
N ASP A 760 -17.52 0.23 67.91
CA ASP A 760 -17.28 1.65 68.21
C ASP A 760 -16.05 2.20 67.44
N ARG A 761 -15.08 1.34 67.10
CA ARG A 761 -13.85 1.74 66.39
C ARG A 761 -14.07 1.97 64.90
N ASP A 762 -15.10 1.36 64.33
CA ASP A 762 -15.35 1.35 62.88
C ASP A 762 -16.44 2.34 62.47
N GLU A 763 -17.10 3.02 63.41
CA GLU A 763 -18.21 3.96 63.17
C GLU A 763 -17.87 5.04 62.13
N HIS A 764 -16.62 5.53 62.14
CA HIS A 764 -16.15 6.57 61.23
C HIS A 764 -15.30 6.03 60.07
N ALA A 765 -15.27 4.71 59.85
CA ALA A 765 -14.57 4.14 58.71
C ALA A 765 -15.23 4.58 57.40
N ALA A 766 -14.43 4.90 56.38
CA ALA A 766 -14.93 5.42 55.10
C ALA A 766 -16.01 4.51 54.45
N ASP A 767 -15.85 3.19 54.57
CA ASP A 767 -16.84 2.23 54.07
C ASP A 767 -18.18 2.29 54.83
N VAL A 768 -18.15 2.54 56.14
CA VAL A 768 -19.36 2.67 56.98
C VAL A 768 -20.09 3.97 56.66
N VAL A 769 -19.34 5.07 56.48
CA VAL A 769 -19.90 6.38 56.09
C VAL A 769 -20.57 6.31 54.71
N GLU A 770 -19.94 5.67 53.72
CA GLU A 770 -20.53 5.51 52.39
C GLU A 770 -21.80 4.66 52.41
N LYS A 771 -21.82 3.58 53.22
CA LYS A 771 -23.01 2.75 53.42
C LYS A 771 -24.15 3.51 54.07
N ALA A 772 -23.87 4.30 55.11
CA ALA A 772 -24.85 5.14 55.77
C ALA A 772 -25.45 6.18 54.81
N ALA A 773 -24.61 6.88 54.04
CA ALA A 773 -25.07 7.83 53.03
C ALA A 773 -25.94 7.17 51.94
N ALA A 774 -25.55 5.98 51.47
CA ALA A 774 -26.34 5.22 50.51
C ALA A 774 -27.70 4.81 51.07
N ALA A 775 -27.76 4.36 52.32
CA ALA A 775 -29.00 4.04 53.01
C ALA A 775 -29.90 5.26 53.16
N GLU A 776 -29.39 6.39 53.65
CA GLU A 776 -30.17 7.63 53.80
C GLU A 776 -30.73 8.12 52.47
N ALA A 777 -29.93 8.09 51.40
CA ALA A 777 -30.37 8.46 50.07
C ALA A 777 -31.47 7.52 49.54
N TRP A 778 -31.36 6.23 49.81
CA TRP A 778 -32.39 5.24 49.49
C TRP A 778 -33.67 5.47 50.31
N ILE A 779 -33.56 5.77 51.61
CA ILE A 779 -34.68 6.09 52.51
C ILE A 779 -35.48 7.29 51.98
N LEU A 780 -34.81 8.35 51.51
CA LEU A 780 -35.48 9.50 50.92
C LEU A 780 -36.31 9.11 49.68
N ARG A 781 -35.77 8.24 48.83
CA ARG A 781 -36.43 7.79 47.59
C ARG A 781 -37.58 6.83 47.85
N VAL A 782 -37.40 5.85 48.72
CA VAL A 782 -38.45 4.89 49.06
C VAL A 782 -39.63 5.58 49.74
N ASN A 783 -39.37 6.52 50.66
CA ASN A 783 -40.42 7.30 51.31
C ASN A 783 -41.11 8.27 50.34
N ALA A 784 -40.37 8.85 49.40
CA ALA A 784 -40.95 9.68 48.34
C ALA A 784 -41.88 8.90 47.41
N SER A 785 -41.65 7.59 47.21
CA SER A 785 -42.53 6.73 46.40
C SER A 785 -43.92 6.52 47.02
N ARG A 786 -44.04 6.67 48.35
CA ARG A 786 -45.25 6.38 49.16
C ARG A 786 -45.84 4.97 48.98
N SER A 787 -45.08 4.05 48.39
CA SER A 787 -45.58 2.71 48.02
C SER A 787 -45.27 1.64 49.06
N PHE A 788 -44.32 1.87 49.97
CA PHE A 788 -43.77 0.82 50.86
C PHE A 788 -43.83 1.16 52.36
N GLY A 789 -44.70 2.09 52.76
CA GLY A 789 -44.74 2.61 54.13
C GLY A 789 -43.59 3.57 54.44
N VAL A 790 -43.40 3.87 55.72
CA VAL A 790 -42.32 4.76 56.18
C VAL A 790 -41.10 3.92 56.57
N TRP A 791 -39.94 4.29 56.03
CA TRP A 791 -38.65 3.67 56.30
C TRP A 791 -37.71 4.63 57.00
N HIS A 792 -36.89 4.09 57.90
CA HIS A 792 -35.82 4.79 58.60
C HIS A 792 -34.51 3.98 58.55
N TYR A 793 -33.39 4.65 58.69
CA TYR A 793 -32.08 4.04 58.85
C TYR A 793 -31.51 4.36 60.25
N LEU A 794 -30.76 3.42 60.83
CA LEU A 794 -30.05 3.59 62.08
C LEU A 794 -28.72 2.82 62.07
N LEU A 795 -27.61 3.51 62.22
CA LEU A 795 -26.31 2.92 62.51
C LEU A 795 -26.15 2.76 64.03
N VAL A 796 -25.84 1.55 64.49
CA VAL A 796 -25.80 1.22 65.91
C VAL A 796 -24.43 0.64 66.28
N THR A 797 -23.79 1.23 67.29
CA THR A 797 -22.50 0.79 67.81
C THR A 797 -22.64 -0.08 69.06
N GLU A 798 -21.55 -0.70 69.51
CA GLU A 798 -21.54 -1.53 70.72
C GLU A 798 -21.92 -0.71 71.96
N ALA A 799 -21.45 0.53 72.05
CA ALA A 799 -21.82 1.46 73.09
C ALA A 799 -23.33 1.77 73.09
N HIS A 800 -23.93 2.00 71.91
CA HIS A 800 -25.37 2.25 71.78
C HIS A 800 -26.19 1.04 72.27
N ILE A 801 -25.79 -0.18 71.91
CA ILE A 801 -26.47 -1.43 72.28
C ILE A 801 -26.37 -1.67 73.80
N ALA A 802 -25.20 -1.43 74.39
CA ALA A 802 -24.96 -1.63 75.81
C ALA A 802 -25.78 -0.67 76.68
N GLN A 803 -25.92 0.60 76.27
CA GLN A 803 -26.60 1.65 77.03
C GLN A 803 -28.14 1.58 76.91
N ALA A 804 -28.68 1.13 75.77
CA ALA A 804 -30.11 1.14 75.52
C ALA A 804 -30.88 0.10 76.36
N LYS A 805 -31.88 0.55 77.13
CA LYS A 805 -32.80 -0.34 77.87
C LYS A 805 -34.09 -0.64 77.11
N ASP A 806 -34.46 0.21 76.18
CA ASP A 806 -35.65 0.12 75.33
C ASP A 806 -35.35 0.69 73.92
N TRP A 807 -36.26 0.48 72.98
CA TRP A 807 -36.12 0.96 71.60
C TRP A 807 -35.96 2.50 71.50
N PRO A 808 -36.78 3.34 72.17
CA PRO A 808 -36.61 4.79 72.12
C PRO A 808 -35.25 5.29 72.65
N GLN A 809 -34.66 4.61 73.64
CA GLN A 809 -33.30 4.91 74.09
C GLN A 809 -32.25 4.56 73.04
N LEU A 810 -32.40 3.44 72.31
CA LEU A 810 -31.50 3.08 71.23
C LEU A 810 -31.51 4.13 70.12
N VAL A 811 -32.70 4.54 69.66
CA VAL A 811 -32.85 5.55 68.62
C VAL A 811 -32.28 6.90 69.05
N ARG A 812 -32.49 7.30 70.31
CA ARG A 812 -31.91 8.56 70.84
C ARG A 812 -30.38 8.49 70.94
N ALA A 813 -29.83 7.37 71.41
CA ALA A 813 -28.39 7.20 71.53
C ALA A 813 -27.70 7.22 70.16
N ALA A 814 -28.25 6.51 69.17
CA ALA A 814 -27.68 6.39 67.84
C ALA A 814 -27.91 7.61 66.91
N ARG A 815 -28.74 8.58 67.33
CA ARG A 815 -28.98 9.84 66.60
C ARG A 815 -28.43 11.08 67.31
N ALA A 816 -27.90 10.91 68.53
CA ALA A 816 -27.25 11.99 69.29
C ALA A 816 -25.84 12.22 68.74
#